data_AF-A0A9W4P4Y5-F1
#
_entry.id   AF-A0A9W4P4Y5-F1
#
_cell.length_a   1.000
_cell.length_b   1.000
_cell.length_c   1.000
_cell.angle_alpha   90.00
_cell.angle_beta   90.00
_cell.angle_gamma   90.00
#
_symmetry.space_group_name_H-M   'P 1'
#
loop_
_entity.id
_entity.type
_entity.pdbx_description
1 polymer ?
#
loop_
_entity_poly.entity_id
_entity_poly.type
_entity_poly.pdbx_seq_one_letter_code
_entity_poly.pdbx_strand_id
1 'polypeptide(L)'
;MRSTEDERPSKRARQACEPCRRKKSRCPGEKPTCSYCERLGQQCVYAGTEIGEEGPGHSQKMMEQRISGIEGKLEQLMEYITRPASNYLSSPVVPENDPRIPEIPPPESSSIAGSSGAPDAELYLTFCNAQPLLLFPHRSSLASLGKRDPELLLAIEALGARFKGLGVIDQNIQLEIKRKTERARQMVMMRLASGTVELSTIQTLCLLSMLEFTAGHIIRAGSYTRLATYLMGNLRINGLESLSNLETERDERKLCHVSLILLKNLQGSLHPPRDSLDLLAEPGKILSPLGAMIFNKEITRGTSGDSKPDIGINGSSVYTSELWAMACNYAASHVGVDAHPPWSPNSDYTMINFRHCEHESLMPLRFRLHASRFQDYPPAELQAHRDYWSPWLFFQLVWHAVPCLVNHPFLLSMRLRNFRRTMPQSFLRNSFEQLTFHSGWVVHFLELIETKNFEVSDPSIGQCVAIVSTIYLQHSFVEDQAFNRKAQAGFEKCLRFLRNMSRRWPHIDRQVRQLQQLRDSVSPGGLMTDNIAPGGPNSPQKWSVNLQLLWKILVYAHASNLSDPASDIFGPELAKDSVGCSGDPTAGAITERDFALIGSAGISGHKTVAPECVTYPPEQTDDPIQTQGQTSPRMGFPGLPEDPNVEFSGGDTLFLQLQDYERAFEDWLGFDNTPLAIDLLFKMTTAKTDSILIVGAGVFGLSTALELNKRGYTDITVVDRFVPPSADGSSVDISRIIRADYADPIYSQMAREAYNGWTTEYKDQYFESGFALFSETPKNAYMEKSKAVIRAAGGKLDDLDDAMEIRKLYPSVQAELSGMNGYHNPKGGWADAAGSIQKLASKCTVAGVSIIAGPRGTVVSLRRAGSRVVGVNLVGGQVLLASQVILSTGAWTNRLLDMGHAASSSGQPVGFIQLTEEEALEMRKIPVMINMSSGVFSFPPTPDTNVLKLARHGYGYATDITVNVEGVQKSLSSPKFETSNAATGYLPDDADESLRKGLRQFFPKLGDRPWMNRRLCWYTDTPNGDFIIDHHPTIQGLFMATGGAGHGFKFLPVLGQYIADCFENKAPEELRQKWRMSAPQADSEGPMAGDGSRGGPPLRKLSPLEQAKL
;
A
#
# COMPACT_ATOMS: atom_id res chain seq x y z
N MET A 1 -39.58 -35.96 28.22
CA MET A 1 -40.63 -36.24 27.21
C MET A 1 -40.40 -35.29 26.03
N ARG A 2 -40.12 -35.88 24.86
CA ARG A 2 -40.14 -35.37 23.47
C ARG A 2 -39.58 -33.97 23.14
N SER A 3 -38.57 -34.02 22.28
CA SER A 3 -38.03 -32.99 21.38
C SER A 3 -39.05 -32.44 20.39
N THR A 4 -38.86 -31.17 20.00
CA THR A 4 -39.20 -30.66 18.66
C THR A 4 -38.10 -29.71 18.20
N GLU A 5 -37.34 -30.18 17.21
CA GLU A 5 -36.45 -29.41 16.33
C GLU A 5 -37.26 -28.64 15.27
N ASP A 6 -36.57 -27.70 14.61
CA ASP A 6 -36.80 -27.17 13.26
C ASP A 6 -37.92 -26.12 13.01
N GLU A 7 -37.60 -24.84 13.24
CA GLU A 7 -38.12 -23.75 12.41
C GLU A 7 -37.01 -23.22 11.48
N ARG A 8 -37.02 -23.67 10.22
CA ARG A 8 -36.24 -23.02 9.15
C ARG A 8 -36.75 -21.58 8.94
N PRO A 9 -35.90 -20.56 8.84
CA PRO A 9 -36.35 -19.19 8.60
C PRO A 9 -37.07 -19.07 7.26
N SER A 10 -38.20 -18.37 7.25
CA SER A 10 -39.04 -18.14 6.07
C SER A 10 -38.23 -17.48 4.94
N LYS A 11 -38.32 -18.04 3.72
CA LYS A 11 -37.66 -17.46 2.53
C LYS A 11 -38.25 -16.07 2.25
N ARG A 12 -37.52 -15.00 2.62
CA ARG A 12 -37.91 -13.62 2.28
C ARG A 12 -37.82 -13.39 0.77
N ALA A 13 -38.94 -13.01 0.17
CA ALA A 13 -38.99 -12.57 -1.21
C ALA A 13 -38.35 -11.18 -1.35
N ARG A 14 -37.55 -10.97 -2.42
CA ARG A 14 -36.98 -9.66 -2.76
C ARG A 14 -38.02 -8.64 -3.26
N GLN A 15 -39.23 -9.10 -3.59
CA GLN A 15 -40.33 -8.27 -4.09
C GLN A 15 -41.52 -8.34 -3.12
N ALA A 16 -42.19 -7.20 -2.91
CA ALA A 16 -43.41 -7.11 -2.12
C ALA A 16 -44.58 -7.83 -2.81
N CYS A 17 -45.47 -8.46 -2.03
CA CYS A 17 -46.69 -9.07 -2.56
C CYS A 17 -47.63 -8.02 -3.18
N GLU A 18 -48.47 -8.45 -4.12
CA GLU A 18 -49.40 -7.57 -4.83
C GLU A 18 -50.32 -6.75 -3.91
N PRO A 19 -50.94 -7.31 -2.85
CA PRO A 19 -51.78 -6.50 -1.96
C PRO A 19 -51.02 -5.38 -1.26
N CYS A 20 -49.81 -5.64 -0.76
CA CYS A 20 -48.96 -4.63 -0.12
C CYS A 20 -48.49 -3.58 -1.15
N ARG A 21 -48.14 -4.01 -2.37
CA ARG A 21 -47.72 -3.11 -3.44
C ARG A 21 -48.87 -2.21 -3.90
N ARG A 22 -50.09 -2.74 -4.06
CA ARG A 22 -51.29 -1.97 -4.43
C ARG A 22 -51.67 -0.95 -3.36
N LYS A 23 -51.52 -1.30 -2.08
CA LYS A 23 -51.79 -0.40 -0.95
C LYS A 23 -50.61 0.51 -0.56
N LYS A 24 -49.48 0.42 -1.27
CA LYS A 24 -48.21 1.13 -0.95
C LYS A 24 -47.77 0.93 0.51
N SER A 25 -48.03 -0.24 1.09
CA SER A 25 -47.65 -0.58 2.47
C SER A 25 -46.38 -1.45 2.50
N ARG A 26 -45.63 -1.39 3.60
CA ARG A 26 -44.36 -2.13 3.75
C ARG A 26 -44.63 -3.63 3.87
N CYS A 27 -44.20 -4.41 2.87
CA CYS A 27 -44.33 -5.87 2.87
C CYS A 27 -43.12 -6.52 3.57
N PRO A 28 -43.32 -7.41 4.55
CA PRO A 28 -42.22 -8.13 5.20
C PRO A 28 -41.63 -9.27 4.35
N GLY A 29 -42.30 -9.65 3.25
CA GLY A 29 -41.75 -10.58 2.24
C GLY A 29 -41.81 -12.06 2.62
N GLU A 30 -42.50 -12.42 3.71
CA GLU A 30 -42.69 -13.82 4.13
C GLU A 30 -43.59 -14.57 3.12
N LYS A 31 -43.30 -15.87 2.93
CA LYS A 31 -44.08 -16.81 2.11
C LYS A 31 -44.52 -17.99 2.99
N PRO A 32 -45.71 -18.58 2.78
CA PRO A 32 -46.64 -18.31 1.67
C PRO A 32 -47.46 -17.01 1.83
N THR A 33 -47.66 -16.54 3.06
CA THR A 33 -48.42 -15.31 3.36
C THR A 33 -47.57 -14.35 4.17
N CYS A 34 -47.57 -13.06 3.82
CA CYS A 34 -46.90 -12.06 4.64
C CYS A 34 -47.75 -11.64 5.84
N SER A 35 -47.12 -11.42 6.99
CA SER A 35 -47.79 -11.06 8.25
C SER A 35 -48.69 -9.81 8.15
N TYR A 36 -48.44 -8.91 7.19
CA TYR A 36 -49.34 -7.77 6.91
C TYR A 36 -50.65 -8.22 6.25
N CYS A 37 -50.59 -9.11 5.26
CA CYS A 37 -51.77 -9.66 4.58
C CYS A 37 -52.56 -10.59 5.50
N GLU A 38 -51.87 -11.39 6.31
CA GLU A 38 -52.46 -12.29 7.30
C GLU A 38 -53.32 -11.53 8.32
N ARG A 39 -52.78 -10.45 8.89
CA ARG A 39 -53.48 -9.62 9.88
C ARG A 39 -54.73 -8.92 9.31
N LEU A 40 -54.73 -8.64 8.01
CA LEU A 40 -55.87 -8.02 7.32
C LEU A 40 -56.85 -9.04 6.74
N GLY A 41 -56.59 -10.35 6.91
CA GLY A 41 -57.40 -11.43 6.34
C GLY A 41 -57.45 -11.41 4.81
N GLN A 42 -56.39 -10.96 4.14
CA GLN A 42 -56.36 -10.79 2.68
C GLN A 42 -55.41 -11.79 2.03
N GLN A 43 -55.79 -12.29 0.85
CA GLN A 43 -54.98 -13.26 0.11
C GLN A 43 -53.66 -12.64 -0.37
N CYS A 44 -52.53 -13.23 0.04
CA CYS A 44 -51.19 -12.75 -0.28
C CYS A 44 -50.66 -13.41 -1.55
N VAL A 45 -50.56 -12.64 -2.65
CA VAL A 45 -50.11 -13.15 -3.95
C VAL A 45 -48.82 -12.44 -4.37
N TYR A 46 -47.80 -13.19 -4.79
CA TYR A 46 -46.57 -12.66 -5.37
C TYR A 46 -46.58 -12.92 -6.88
N ALA A 47 -46.44 -11.88 -7.69
CA ALA A 47 -46.41 -12.02 -9.15
C ALA A 47 -45.19 -12.85 -9.58
N GLY A 48 -45.41 -13.93 -10.35
CA GLY A 48 -44.36 -14.79 -10.88
C GLY A 48 -44.32 -16.24 -10.38
N THR A 49 -45.42 -16.78 -9.84
CA THR A 49 -45.53 -18.22 -9.57
C THR A 49 -46.81 -18.74 -10.21
N GLU A 50 -46.72 -19.16 -11.47
CA GLU A 50 -47.72 -20.07 -12.04
C GLU A 50 -47.61 -21.40 -11.30
N ILE A 51 -48.73 -21.81 -10.72
CA ILE A 51 -48.91 -23.11 -10.09
C ILE A 51 -49.16 -24.09 -11.23
N GLY A 52 -48.14 -24.85 -11.61
CA GLY A 52 -48.29 -26.13 -12.29
C GLY A 52 -48.20 -27.24 -11.26
N GLU A 53 -49.31 -27.93 -11.02
CA GLU A 53 -49.36 -29.15 -10.24
C GLU A 53 -48.62 -30.27 -11.00
N GLU A 54 -47.36 -30.54 -10.67
CA GLU A 54 -46.71 -31.81 -10.97
C GLU A 54 -46.05 -32.36 -9.70
N GLY A 55 -46.48 -33.56 -9.30
CA GLY A 55 -46.17 -34.18 -8.01
C GLY A 55 -44.69 -34.59 -7.83
N PRO A 56 -44.28 -34.91 -6.59
CA PRO A 56 -42.88 -35.09 -6.20
C PRO A 56 -42.21 -36.39 -6.71
N GLY A 57 -42.77 -37.09 -7.71
CA GLY A 57 -42.27 -38.39 -8.18
C GLY A 57 -41.28 -38.34 -9.34
N HIS A 58 -41.27 -37.28 -10.16
CA HIS A 58 -40.52 -37.30 -11.42
C HIS A 58 -39.04 -36.88 -11.24
N SER A 59 -38.76 -35.88 -10.40
CA SER A 59 -37.41 -35.40 -10.13
C SER A 59 -36.56 -36.43 -9.38
N GLN A 60 -37.18 -37.22 -8.50
CA GLN A 60 -36.48 -38.28 -7.76
C GLN A 60 -36.09 -39.46 -8.67
N LYS A 61 -36.99 -39.88 -9.58
CA LYS A 61 -36.68 -40.90 -10.60
C LYS A 61 -35.59 -40.46 -11.59
N MET A 62 -35.61 -39.18 -11.99
CA MET A 62 -34.56 -38.59 -12.84
C MET A 62 -33.20 -38.53 -12.12
N MET A 63 -33.20 -38.29 -10.82
CA MET A 63 -31.99 -38.25 -10.01
C MET A 63 -31.44 -39.66 -9.77
N GLU A 64 -32.29 -40.64 -9.50
CA GLU A 64 -31.92 -42.06 -9.40
C GLU A 64 -31.37 -42.61 -10.73
N GLN A 65 -31.98 -42.26 -11.87
CA GLN A 65 -31.45 -42.64 -13.18
C GLN A 65 -30.10 -41.98 -13.50
N ARG A 66 -29.89 -40.73 -13.07
CA ARG A 66 -28.58 -40.04 -13.24
C ARG A 66 -27.52 -40.59 -12.30
N ILE A 67 -27.86 -40.95 -11.07
CA ILE A 67 -26.93 -41.57 -10.11
C ILE A 67 -26.54 -42.96 -10.60
N SER A 68 -27.49 -43.79 -11.03
CA SER A 68 -27.22 -45.11 -11.62
C SER A 68 -26.35 -45.00 -12.89
N GLY A 69 -26.57 -43.97 -13.72
CA GLY A 69 -25.72 -43.71 -14.89
C GLY A 69 -24.31 -43.20 -14.56
N ILE A 70 -24.11 -42.59 -13.39
CA ILE A 70 -22.78 -42.15 -12.90
C ILE A 70 -22.06 -43.34 -12.26
N GLU A 71 -22.77 -44.16 -11.48
CA GLU A 71 -22.24 -45.39 -10.87
C GLU A 71 -21.76 -46.39 -11.94
N GLY A 72 -22.54 -46.61 -13.00
CA GLY A 72 -22.12 -47.48 -14.11
C GLY A 72 -20.91 -46.97 -14.89
N LYS A 73 -20.73 -45.65 -14.99
CA LYS A 73 -19.52 -45.05 -15.60
C LYS A 73 -18.31 -45.14 -14.68
N LEU A 74 -18.53 -45.07 -13.37
CA LEU A 74 -17.49 -45.26 -12.36
C LEU A 74 -17.01 -46.71 -12.33
N GLU A 75 -17.93 -47.68 -12.46
CA GLU A 75 -17.62 -49.11 -12.57
C GLU A 75 -16.83 -49.44 -13.84
N GLN A 76 -17.19 -48.86 -15.00
CA GLN A 76 -16.41 -49.00 -16.24
C GLN A 76 -15.00 -48.41 -16.13
N LEU A 77 -14.85 -47.28 -15.43
CA LEU A 77 -13.54 -46.66 -15.17
C LEU A 77 -12.71 -47.51 -14.20
N MET A 78 -13.34 -48.09 -13.19
CA MET A 78 -12.68 -49.02 -12.26
C MET A 78 -12.27 -50.31 -12.95
N GLU A 79 -13.07 -50.87 -13.86
CA GLU A 79 -12.70 -52.02 -14.70
C GLU A 79 -11.54 -51.70 -15.64
N TYR A 80 -11.47 -50.48 -16.17
CA TYR A 80 -10.37 -50.05 -17.04
C TYR A 80 -9.05 -49.88 -16.28
N ILE A 81 -9.12 -49.48 -15.01
CA ILE A 81 -7.95 -49.25 -14.13
C ILE A 81 -7.48 -50.55 -13.46
N THR A 82 -8.37 -51.53 -13.23
CA THR A 82 -8.05 -52.79 -12.53
C THR A 82 -7.70 -53.97 -13.44
N ARG A 83 -7.70 -53.80 -14.77
CA ARG A 83 -7.23 -54.88 -15.68
C ARG A 83 -5.74 -55.17 -15.43
N PRO A 84 -5.38 -56.41 -15.02
CA PRO A 84 -3.99 -56.78 -14.81
C PRO A 84 -3.24 -56.79 -16.14
N ALA A 85 -2.08 -56.14 -16.19
CA ALA A 85 -1.10 -56.34 -17.24
C ALA A 85 -0.50 -57.76 -17.12
N SER A 86 -1.22 -58.76 -17.60
CA SER A 86 -0.65 -60.07 -17.89
C SER A 86 -1.33 -60.67 -19.12
N ASN A 87 -0.50 -61.10 -20.05
CA ASN A 87 -0.80 -61.87 -21.27
C ASN A 87 -1.15 -61.05 -22.51
N TYR A 88 -0.14 -60.43 -23.13
CA TYR A 88 0.10 -60.56 -24.58
C TYR A 88 1.61 -60.43 -24.84
N LEU A 89 2.35 -61.48 -24.49
CA LEU A 89 3.59 -61.86 -25.17
C LEU A 89 3.19 -62.70 -26.38
N SER A 90 2.94 -62.04 -27.51
CA SER A 90 2.99 -62.65 -28.83
C SER A 90 3.39 -61.55 -29.81
N SER A 91 4.62 -61.60 -30.32
CA SER A 91 4.98 -60.86 -31.53
C SER A 91 4.02 -61.25 -32.67
N PRO A 92 3.60 -60.28 -33.51
CA PRO A 92 3.73 -60.54 -34.93
C PRO A 92 4.17 -59.30 -35.73
N VAL A 93 5.22 -59.51 -36.52
CA VAL A 93 5.30 -59.25 -37.97
C VAL A 93 4.74 -57.92 -38.48
N VAL A 94 5.68 -57.09 -38.93
CA VAL A 94 5.51 -55.90 -39.77
C VAL A 94 4.78 -56.25 -41.08
N PRO A 95 3.68 -55.58 -41.44
CA PRO A 95 3.27 -55.42 -42.83
C PRO A 95 3.86 -54.11 -43.39
N GLU A 96 4.62 -54.25 -44.47
CA GLU A 96 5.13 -53.15 -45.30
C GLU A 96 3.99 -52.31 -45.92
N ASN A 97 4.26 -51.01 -46.07
CA ASN A 97 3.61 -50.02 -46.94
C ASN A 97 2.17 -49.54 -46.63
N ASP A 98 2.06 -48.38 -45.95
CA ASP A 98 0.95 -47.43 -46.12
C ASP A 98 1.52 -46.08 -46.64
N PRO A 99 1.15 -45.61 -47.86
CA PRO A 99 1.83 -44.52 -48.56
C PRO A 99 1.37 -43.10 -48.16
N ARG A 100 1.09 -42.84 -46.87
CA ARG A 100 0.57 -41.54 -46.40
C ARG A 100 1.43 -40.78 -45.38
N ILE A 101 2.69 -41.15 -45.21
CA ILE A 101 3.68 -40.36 -44.46
C ILE A 101 4.67 -39.77 -45.48
N PRO A 102 4.86 -38.44 -45.54
CA PRO A 102 5.95 -37.87 -46.33
C PRO A 102 7.28 -38.39 -45.79
N GLU A 103 8.01 -39.15 -46.61
CA GLU A 103 9.37 -39.59 -46.30
C GLU A 103 10.25 -38.38 -45.98
N ILE A 104 10.76 -38.34 -44.75
CA ILE A 104 11.80 -37.40 -44.35
C ILE A 104 13.08 -37.88 -45.04
N PRO A 105 13.78 -37.05 -45.84
CA PRO A 105 15.03 -37.47 -46.45
C PRO A 105 16.05 -37.84 -45.35
N PRO A 106 16.93 -38.83 -45.59
CA PRO A 106 17.94 -39.21 -44.62
C PRO A 106 18.85 -38.02 -44.32
N PRO A 107 19.53 -37.99 -43.16
CA PRO A 107 20.39 -36.87 -42.81
C PRO A 107 21.48 -36.78 -43.88
N GLU A 108 21.46 -35.72 -44.69
CA GLU A 108 22.65 -35.39 -45.49
C GLU A 108 23.80 -35.27 -44.50
N SER A 109 24.74 -36.20 -44.64
CA SER A 109 26.05 -36.19 -44.05
C SER A 109 26.81 -34.98 -44.57
N SER A 110 26.44 -33.79 -44.10
CA SER A 110 27.34 -32.66 -44.07
C SER A 110 28.16 -32.80 -42.80
N SER A 111 29.42 -33.13 -43.02
CA SER A 111 30.50 -33.02 -42.07
C SER A 111 30.34 -31.81 -41.14
N ILE A 112 29.92 -32.04 -39.89
CA ILE A 112 30.31 -31.17 -38.77
C ILE A 112 31.71 -31.62 -38.36
N ALA A 113 32.66 -31.47 -39.30
CA ALA A 113 34.08 -31.58 -39.04
C ALA A 113 34.68 -30.22 -39.42
N GLY A 114 35.07 -29.46 -38.41
CA GLY A 114 35.84 -28.23 -38.58
C GLY A 114 35.04 -26.97 -38.93
N SER A 115 34.27 -26.44 -37.98
CA SER A 115 34.23 -24.99 -37.80
C SER A 115 34.13 -24.68 -36.31
N SER A 116 34.96 -23.74 -35.86
CA SER A 116 34.87 -23.06 -34.57
C SER A 116 33.42 -22.76 -34.18
N GLY A 117 33.08 -22.86 -32.90
CA GLY A 117 31.72 -22.74 -32.35
C GLY A 117 30.83 -21.73 -33.09
N ALA A 118 29.61 -22.15 -33.45
CA ALA A 118 28.73 -21.38 -34.31
C ALA A 118 28.50 -19.95 -33.77
N PRO A 119 28.65 -18.90 -34.60
CA PRO A 119 28.52 -17.49 -34.18
C PRO A 119 27.14 -17.17 -33.56
N ASP A 120 26.10 -17.93 -33.93
CA ASP A 120 24.73 -17.76 -33.43
C ASP A 120 24.61 -18.11 -31.94
N ALA A 121 25.31 -19.15 -31.49
CA ALA A 121 25.30 -19.54 -30.09
C ALA A 121 26.02 -18.50 -29.20
N GLU A 122 27.03 -17.81 -29.75
CA GLU A 122 27.73 -16.72 -29.08
C GLU A 122 26.82 -15.49 -28.91
N LEU A 123 26.09 -15.17 -29.98
CA LEU A 123 25.07 -14.11 -29.95
C LEU A 123 23.97 -14.42 -28.92
N TYR A 124 23.54 -15.67 -28.82
CA TYR A 124 22.59 -16.08 -27.77
C TYR A 124 23.14 -15.83 -26.36
N LEU A 125 24.38 -16.25 -26.07
CA LEU A 125 25.01 -16.03 -24.76
C LEU A 125 25.12 -14.54 -24.42
N THR A 126 25.35 -13.69 -25.42
CA THR A 126 25.52 -12.24 -25.24
C THR A 126 24.20 -11.50 -25.02
N PHE A 127 23.18 -11.83 -25.82
CA PHE A 127 21.96 -11.03 -25.90
C PHE A 127 20.72 -11.69 -25.29
N CYS A 128 20.69 -13.01 -25.13
CA CYS A 128 19.50 -13.73 -24.68
C CYS A 128 19.69 -14.39 -23.31
N ASN A 129 20.90 -14.87 -23.00
CA ASN A 129 21.15 -15.46 -21.69
C ASN A 129 21.00 -14.40 -20.59
N ALA A 130 20.28 -14.74 -19.53
CA ALA A 130 19.87 -13.85 -18.44
C ALA A 130 19.01 -12.65 -18.90
N GLN A 131 18.37 -12.70 -20.08
CA GLN A 131 17.69 -11.56 -20.70
C GLN A 131 16.40 -11.98 -21.46
N PRO A 132 15.28 -12.31 -20.78
CA PRO A 132 15.10 -12.42 -19.33
C PRO A 132 15.38 -13.83 -18.78
N LEU A 133 15.51 -14.84 -19.64
CA LEU A 133 15.59 -16.23 -19.20
C LEU A 133 16.98 -16.59 -18.69
N LEU A 134 17.03 -17.13 -17.48
CA LEU A 134 18.23 -17.55 -16.77
C LEU A 134 18.40 -19.05 -16.94
N LEU A 135 18.55 -19.56 -18.16
CA LEU A 135 18.62 -21.01 -18.41
C LEU A 135 20.02 -21.59 -18.21
N PHE A 136 21.06 -20.76 -18.40
CA PHE A 136 22.45 -21.15 -18.35
C PHE A 136 23.27 -20.23 -17.44
N PRO A 137 24.29 -20.74 -16.75
CA PRO A 137 25.19 -19.93 -15.94
C PRO A 137 25.92 -18.86 -16.77
N HIS A 138 26.25 -17.73 -16.14
CA HIS A 138 26.96 -16.61 -16.78
C HIS A 138 28.34 -16.99 -17.37
N ARG A 139 29.02 -17.97 -16.77
CA ARG A 139 30.32 -18.48 -17.26
C ARG A 139 30.21 -19.53 -18.37
N SER A 140 29.01 -19.77 -18.91
CA SER A 140 28.82 -20.72 -20.01
C SER A 140 29.61 -20.27 -21.23
N SER A 141 30.33 -21.19 -21.84
CA SER A 141 31.16 -20.91 -23.02
C SER A 141 30.61 -21.65 -24.24
N LEU A 142 31.03 -21.23 -25.43
CA LEU A 142 30.73 -21.97 -26.66
C LEU A 142 31.12 -23.46 -26.57
N ALA A 143 32.20 -23.77 -25.84
CA ALA A 143 32.65 -25.14 -25.62
C ALA A 143 31.71 -25.96 -24.71
N SER A 144 31.03 -25.33 -23.74
CA SER A 144 30.03 -26.01 -22.90
C SER A 144 28.69 -26.17 -23.62
N LEU A 145 28.34 -25.24 -24.52
CA LEU A 145 27.16 -25.36 -25.38
C LEU A 145 27.33 -26.43 -26.46
N GLY A 146 28.50 -26.53 -27.11
CA GLY A 146 28.74 -27.50 -28.19
C GLY A 146 28.62 -28.98 -27.78
N LYS A 147 28.53 -29.29 -26.49
CA LYS A 147 28.30 -30.64 -25.95
C LYS A 147 26.82 -30.94 -25.62
N ARG A 148 25.93 -29.98 -25.83
CA ARG A 148 24.51 -30.09 -25.47
C ARG A 148 23.72 -30.83 -26.55
N ASP A 149 22.53 -31.29 -26.17
CA ASP A 149 21.64 -32.00 -27.08
C ASP A 149 21.30 -31.17 -28.34
N PRO A 150 21.18 -31.82 -29.51
CA PRO A 150 20.99 -31.09 -30.77
C PRO A 150 19.72 -30.24 -30.80
N GLU A 151 18.62 -30.67 -30.20
CA GLU A 151 17.38 -29.87 -30.19
C GLU A 151 17.51 -28.60 -29.33
N LEU A 152 18.30 -28.65 -28.26
CA LEU A 152 18.59 -27.49 -27.43
C LEU A 152 19.49 -26.50 -28.18
N LEU A 153 20.53 -27.01 -28.83
CA LEU A 153 21.42 -26.20 -29.67
C LEU A 153 20.66 -25.47 -30.78
N LEU A 154 19.77 -26.17 -31.49
CA LEU A 154 18.94 -25.55 -32.53
C LEU A 154 18.05 -24.43 -31.99
N ALA A 155 17.47 -24.59 -30.80
CA ALA A 155 16.66 -23.55 -30.17
C ALA A 155 17.50 -22.34 -29.71
N ILE A 156 18.70 -22.58 -29.18
CA ILE A 156 19.68 -21.54 -28.82
C ILE A 156 20.08 -20.74 -30.07
N GLU A 157 20.48 -21.42 -31.13
CA GLU A 157 20.90 -20.79 -32.38
C GLU A 157 19.74 -20.04 -33.05
N ALA A 158 18.51 -20.52 -32.95
CA ALA A 158 17.33 -19.82 -33.49
C ALA A 158 17.09 -18.47 -32.79
N LEU A 159 17.31 -18.38 -31.48
CA LEU A 159 17.23 -17.11 -30.76
C LEU A 159 18.44 -16.21 -31.05
N GLY A 160 19.65 -16.77 -31.04
CA GLY A 160 20.88 -16.03 -31.34
C GLY A 160 20.92 -15.46 -32.76
N ALA A 161 20.36 -16.17 -33.74
CA ALA A 161 20.26 -15.70 -35.13
C ALA A 161 19.50 -14.36 -35.27
N ARG A 162 18.65 -13.98 -34.30
CA ARG A 162 17.96 -12.67 -34.28
C ARG A 162 18.91 -11.47 -34.13
N PHE A 163 20.13 -11.73 -33.67
CA PHE A 163 21.15 -10.73 -33.40
C PHE A 163 22.27 -10.74 -34.45
N LYS A 164 22.10 -11.46 -35.57
CA LYS A 164 23.01 -11.37 -36.72
C LYS A 164 22.95 -9.97 -37.36
N GLY A 165 24.11 -9.37 -37.61
CA GLY A 165 24.25 -8.08 -38.28
C GLY A 165 23.79 -6.88 -37.43
N LEU A 166 23.61 -5.70 -38.05
CA LEU A 166 23.17 -4.45 -37.40
C LEU A 166 21.65 -4.44 -37.04
N GLY A 167 21.11 -5.61 -36.66
CA GLY A 167 19.75 -5.75 -36.15
C GLY A 167 18.64 -5.77 -37.20
N VAL A 168 18.93 -5.97 -38.49
CA VAL A 168 17.90 -6.16 -39.54
C VAL A 168 17.74 -7.65 -39.82
N ILE A 169 16.60 -8.23 -39.44
CA ILE A 169 16.30 -9.61 -39.82
C ILE A 169 15.76 -9.64 -41.25
N ASP A 170 16.57 -10.10 -42.18
CA ASP A 170 16.15 -10.35 -43.57
C ASP A 170 15.31 -11.64 -43.71
N GLN A 171 14.76 -11.85 -44.90
CA GLN A 171 13.92 -13.02 -45.17
C GLN A 171 14.68 -14.36 -45.02
N ASN A 172 15.99 -14.37 -45.26
CA ASN A 172 16.83 -15.56 -45.13
C ASN A 172 17.02 -15.94 -43.65
N ILE A 173 17.31 -14.95 -42.79
CA ILE A 173 17.45 -15.14 -41.34
C ILE A 173 16.10 -15.56 -40.74
N GLN A 174 14.98 -14.94 -41.14
CA GLN A 174 13.64 -15.40 -40.70
C GLN A 174 13.38 -16.87 -41.07
N LEU A 175 13.76 -17.28 -42.29
CA LEU A 175 13.61 -18.67 -42.74
C LEU A 175 14.53 -19.62 -41.97
N GLU A 176 15.75 -19.19 -41.66
CA GLU A 176 16.70 -19.93 -40.83
C GLU A 176 16.16 -20.16 -39.42
N ILE A 177 15.68 -19.10 -38.76
CA ILE A 177 15.06 -19.16 -37.42
C ILE A 177 13.87 -20.13 -37.45
N LYS A 178 12.99 -20.01 -38.45
CA LYS A 178 11.84 -20.89 -38.60
C LYS A 178 12.25 -22.37 -38.77
N ARG A 179 13.24 -22.65 -39.62
CA ARG A 179 13.74 -24.02 -39.86
C ARG A 179 14.35 -24.63 -38.60
N LYS A 180 15.19 -23.88 -37.89
CA LYS A 180 15.81 -24.31 -36.63
C LYS A 180 14.76 -24.56 -35.54
N THR A 181 13.79 -23.65 -35.40
CA THR A 181 12.67 -23.78 -34.45
C THR A 181 11.82 -25.03 -34.74
N GLU A 182 11.44 -25.23 -36.00
CA GLU A 182 10.66 -26.40 -36.44
C GLU A 182 11.40 -27.70 -36.13
N ARG A 183 12.70 -27.76 -36.46
CA ARG A 183 13.52 -28.95 -36.23
C ARG A 183 13.69 -29.24 -34.75
N ALA A 184 14.01 -28.23 -33.93
CA ALA A 184 14.08 -28.35 -32.48
C ALA A 184 12.77 -28.88 -31.88
N ARG A 185 11.64 -28.35 -32.35
CA ARG A 185 10.30 -28.79 -31.95
C ARG A 185 10.05 -30.26 -32.27
N GLN A 186 10.33 -30.68 -33.50
CA GLN A 186 10.13 -32.08 -33.91
C GLN A 186 10.95 -33.03 -33.03
N MET A 187 12.22 -32.68 -32.79
CA MET A 187 13.13 -33.49 -31.99
C MET A 187 12.70 -33.58 -30.52
N VAL A 188 12.32 -32.44 -29.89
CA VAL A 188 11.88 -32.46 -28.48
C VAL A 188 10.55 -33.20 -28.31
N MET A 189 9.63 -33.11 -29.28
CA MET A 189 8.36 -33.84 -29.25
C MET A 189 8.56 -35.35 -29.42
N MET A 190 9.48 -35.77 -30.30
CA MET A 190 9.88 -37.18 -30.40
C MET A 190 10.51 -37.69 -29.11
N ARG A 191 11.35 -36.88 -28.47
CA ARG A 191 11.97 -37.20 -27.17
C ARG A 191 10.90 -37.42 -26.09
N LEU A 192 9.92 -36.52 -26.00
CA LEU A 192 8.76 -36.64 -25.12
C LEU A 192 7.94 -37.91 -25.40
N ALA A 193 7.66 -38.22 -26.67
CA ALA A 193 6.93 -39.42 -27.07
C ALA A 193 7.67 -40.71 -26.71
N SER A 194 9.01 -40.70 -26.77
CA SER A 194 9.86 -41.85 -26.40
C SER A 194 10.09 -41.99 -24.89
N GLY A 195 9.65 -41.03 -24.07
CA GLY A 195 9.82 -41.04 -22.61
C GLY A 195 11.23 -40.67 -22.11
N THR A 196 12.12 -40.16 -22.97
CA THR A 196 13.52 -39.82 -22.63
C THR A 196 13.67 -38.36 -22.20
N VAL A 197 12.92 -37.94 -21.18
CA VAL A 197 12.89 -36.53 -20.72
C VAL A 197 14.12 -36.20 -19.88
N GLU A 198 14.91 -35.22 -20.35
CA GLU A 198 16.10 -34.70 -19.66
C GLU A 198 15.98 -33.20 -19.39
N LEU A 199 16.96 -32.61 -18.70
CA LEU A 199 17.00 -31.17 -18.44
C LEU A 199 17.01 -30.36 -19.76
N SER A 200 17.70 -30.85 -20.78
CA SER A 200 17.73 -30.28 -22.13
C SER A 200 16.36 -30.26 -22.78
N THR A 201 15.50 -31.26 -22.54
CA THR A 201 14.11 -31.27 -22.98
C THR A 201 13.36 -30.06 -22.44
N ILE A 202 13.51 -29.78 -21.14
CA ILE A 202 12.80 -28.70 -20.46
C ILE A 202 13.37 -27.33 -20.86
N GLN A 203 14.70 -27.20 -20.93
CA GLN A 203 15.37 -26.01 -21.45
C GLN A 203 14.92 -25.70 -22.89
N THR A 204 14.82 -26.72 -23.75
CA THR A 204 14.33 -26.57 -25.13
C THR A 204 12.89 -26.09 -25.17
N LEU A 205 12.00 -26.66 -24.36
CA LEU A 205 10.60 -26.21 -24.25
C LEU A 205 10.49 -24.74 -23.79
N CYS A 206 11.37 -24.28 -22.88
CA CYS A 206 11.43 -22.87 -22.46
C CYS A 206 11.80 -21.94 -23.62
N LEU A 207 12.83 -22.29 -24.38
CA LEU A 207 13.29 -21.50 -25.53
C LEU A 207 12.25 -21.50 -26.67
N LEU A 208 11.66 -22.67 -26.97
CA LEU A 208 10.57 -22.79 -27.95
C LEU A 208 9.36 -21.95 -27.54
N SER A 209 9.01 -21.93 -26.24
CA SER A 209 7.93 -21.07 -25.75
C SER A 209 8.19 -19.59 -26.06
N MET A 210 9.40 -19.10 -25.80
CA MET A 210 9.78 -17.71 -26.14
C MET A 210 9.77 -17.45 -27.66
N LEU A 211 10.29 -18.38 -28.46
CA LEU A 211 10.29 -18.28 -29.92
C LEU A 211 8.88 -18.22 -30.51
N GLU A 212 7.99 -19.12 -30.08
CA GLU A 212 6.62 -19.20 -30.56
C GLU A 212 5.80 -17.98 -30.09
N PHE A 213 5.97 -17.55 -28.83
CA PHE A 213 5.31 -16.35 -28.31
C PHE A 213 5.70 -15.10 -29.11
N THR A 214 7.00 -14.90 -29.32
CA THR A 214 7.51 -13.73 -30.06
C THR A 214 7.23 -13.78 -31.56
N ALA A 215 6.96 -14.98 -32.11
CA ALA A 215 6.41 -15.16 -33.45
C ALA A 215 4.92 -14.81 -33.50
N GLY A 216 4.16 -15.06 -32.42
CA GLY A 216 2.72 -14.78 -32.27
C GLY A 216 1.83 -16.01 -32.16
N HIS A 217 2.43 -17.17 -31.91
CA HIS A 217 1.77 -18.47 -31.70
C HIS A 217 1.57 -18.72 -30.21
N ILE A 218 0.60 -18.02 -29.61
CA ILE A 218 0.47 -17.91 -28.15
C ILE A 218 -0.07 -19.20 -27.52
N ILE A 219 -1.00 -19.89 -28.18
CA ILE A 219 -1.55 -21.15 -27.66
C ILE A 219 -0.45 -22.20 -27.63
N ARG A 220 0.36 -22.25 -28.69
CA ARG A 220 1.50 -23.16 -28.78
C ARG A 220 2.56 -22.84 -27.72
N ALA A 221 2.93 -21.56 -27.58
CA ALA A 221 3.87 -21.12 -26.54
C ALA A 221 3.39 -21.49 -25.13
N GLY A 222 2.12 -21.18 -24.82
CA GLY A 222 1.50 -21.53 -23.56
C GLY A 222 1.42 -23.05 -23.31
N SER A 223 1.27 -23.85 -24.37
CA SER A 223 1.30 -25.32 -24.27
C SER A 223 2.69 -25.82 -23.87
N TYR A 224 3.76 -25.26 -24.45
CA TYR A 224 5.13 -25.63 -24.08
C TYR A 224 5.48 -25.22 -22.65
N THR A 225 5.10 -24.01 -22.23
CA THR A 225 5.27 -23.56 -20.85
C THR A 225 4.55 -24.47 -19.86
N ARG A 226 3.30 -24.87 -20.16
CA ARG A 226 2.52 -25.80 -19.30
C ARG A 226 3.13 -27.19 -19.26
N LEU A 227 3.56 -27.72 -20.39
CA LEU A 227 4.21 -29.03 -20.45
C LEU A 227 5.52 -29.03 -19.66
N ALA A 228 6.36 -28.02 -19.85
CA ALA A 228 7.60 -27.86 -19.08
C ALA A 228 7.33 -27.69 -17.58
N THR A 229 6.29 -26.94 -17.20
CA THR A 229 5.87 -26.80 -15.79
C THR A 229 5.43 -28.13 -15.19
N TYR A 230 4.63 -28.91 -15.92
CA TYR A 230 4.19 -30.23 -15.50
C TYR A 230 5.38 -31.19 -15.30
N LEU A 231 6.31 -31.24 -16.26
CA LEU A 231 7.50 -32.08 -16.17
C LEU A 231 8.40 -31.66 -15.00
N MET A 232 8.63 -30.36 -14.81
CA MET A 232 9.42 -29.85 -13.69
C MET A 232 8.76 -30.07 -12.33
N GLY A 233 7.43 -29.99 -12.23
CA GLY A 233 6.70 -30.21 -10.98
C GLY A 233 6.81 -31.65 -10.44
N ASN A 234 7.10 -32.61 -11.31
CA ASN A 234 7.38 -33.99 -10.92
C ASN A 234 8.82 -34.20 -10.41
N LEU A 235 9.70 -33.21 -10.55
CA LEU A 235 11.05 -33.24 -10.00
C LEU A 235 11.03 -32.67 -8.57
N ARG A 236 11.52 -33.42 -7.58
CA ARG A 236 11.72 -32.92 -6.21
C ARG A 236 12.89 -31.92 -6.18
N ILE A 237 12.63 -30.66 -6.50
CA ILE A 237 13.62 -29.58 -6.38
C ILE A 237 13.56 -29.03 -4.95
N ASN A 238 14.52 -29.41 -4.12
CA ASN A 238 14.63 -28.90 -2.75
C ASN A 238 15.20 -27.46 -2.77
N GLY A 239 14.51 -26.53 -2.10
CA GLY A 239 15.01 -25.22 -1.67
C GLY A 239 15.38 -24.23 -2.78
N LEU A 240 14.55 -23.18 -2.96
CA LEU A 240 14.90 -21.92 -3.66
C LEU A 240 15.72 -20.97 -2.76
N GLU A 241 16.22 -21.47 -1.63
CA GLU A 241 16.74 -20.71 -0.49
C GLU A 241 17.98 -19.85 -0.82
N SER A 242 18.63 -20.04 -1.97
CA SER A 242 19.74 -19.22 -2.46
C SER A 242 19.70 -19.09 -3.99
N LEU A 243 19.11 -18.01 -4.50
CA LEU A 243 19.25 -17.58 -5.90
C LEU A 243 20.57 -16.85 -6.16
N SER A 244 21.27 -16.46 -5.09
CA SER A 244 22.60 -15.88 -5.13
C SER A 244 23.62 -16.96 -5.49
N ASN A 245 24.41 -16.73 -6.55
CA ASN A 245 25.54 -17.57 -7.00
C ASN A 245 25.18 -18.90 -7.70
N LEU A 246 24.10 -18.96 -8.49
CA LEU A 246 23.82 -20.08 -9.40
C LEU A 246 24.73 -20.06 -10.64
N GLU A 247 26.03 -20.28 -10.43
CA GLU A 247 27.08 -20.15 -11.46
C GLU A 247 27.60 -21.50 -12.00
N THR A 248 27.12 -22.63 -11.48
CA THR A 248 27.62 -23.95 -11.89
C THR A 248 26.64 -24.70 -12.79
N GLU A 249 27.13 -25.61 -13.63
CA GLU A 249 26.26 -26.49 -14.44
C GLU A 249 25.31 -27.35 -13.56
N ARG A 250 25.67 -27.58 -12.29
CA ARG A 250 24.81 -28.28 -11.30
C ARG A 250 23.59 -27.47 -10.89
N ASP A 251 23.61 -26.15 -11.10
CA ASP A 251 22.53 -25.22 -10.76
C ASP A 251 21.54 -25.01 -11.91
N GLU A 252 21.84 -25.52 -13.12
CA GLU A 252 21.01 -25.34 -14.31
C GLU A 252 19.55 -25.81 -14.13
N ARG A 253 19.32 -26.82 -13.29
CA ARG A 253 17.96 -27.25 -12.96
C ARG A 253 17.17 -26.17 -12.21
N LYS A 254 17.81 -25.45 -11.28
CA LYS A 254 17.19 -24.36 -10.52
C LYS A 254 16.98 -23.14 -11.40
N LEU A 255 17.99 -22.81 -12.21
CA LEU A 255 17.96 -21.78 -13.25
C LEU A 255 16.80 -22.01 -14.25
N CYS A 256 16.62 -23.26 -14.69
CA CYS A 256 15.49 -23.67 -15.53
C CYS A 256 14.14 -23.50 -14.83
N HIS A 257 14.04 -23.88 -13.56
CA HIS A 257 12.82 -23.67 -12.77
C HIS A 257 12.46 -22.17 -12.64
N VAL A 258 13.45 -21.32 -12.35
CA VAL A 258 13.28 -19.86 -12.27
C VAL A 258 12.86 -19.27 -13.62
N SER A 259 13.47 -19.73 -14.71
CA SER A 259 13.12 -19.31 -16.07
C SER A 259 11.68 -19.66 -16.44
N LEU A 260 11.15 -20.78 -15.94
CA LEU A 260 9.73 -21.13 -16.13
C LEU A 260 8.79 -20.20 -15.36
N ILE A 261 9.15 -19.79 -14.15
CA ILE A 261 8.39 -18.79 -13.38
C ILE A 261 8.36 -17.47 -14.16
N LEU A 262 9.52 -17.00 -14.64
CA LEU A 262 9.63 -15.80 -15.48
C LEU A 262 8.76 -15.91 -16.74
N LEU A 263 8.85 -17.02 -17.49
CA LEU A 263 8.03 -17.23 -18.70
C LEU A 263 6.54 -17.14 -18.40
N LYS A 264 6.09 -17.83 -17.35
CA LYS A 264 4.68 -17.82 -16.91
C LYS A 264 4.20 -16.42 -16.57
N ASN A 265 5.04 -15.66 -15.87
CA ASN A 265 4.71 -14.32 -15.40
C ASN A 265 4.74 -13.27 -16.52
N LEU A 266 5.71 -13.38 -17.45
CA LEU A 266 5.92 -12.40 -18.52
C LEU A 266 4.95 -12.56 -19.68
N GLN A 267 4.71 -13.78 -20.17
CA GLN A 267 3.92 -14.00 -21.39
C GLN A 267 2.41 -13.85 -21.14
N GLY A 268 1.96 -13.92 -19.89
CA GLY A 268 0.55 -13.93 -19.52
C GLY A 268 -0.17 -15.24 -19.87
N SER A 269 -1.27 -15.55 -19.19
CA SER A 269 -2.08 -16.73 -19.49
C SER A 269 -3.30 -16.34 -20.33
N LEU A 270 -3.49 -16.98 -21.49
CA LEU A 270 -4.72 -16.86 -22.31
C LEU A 270 -6.00 -17.20 -21.53
N HIS A 271 -5.87 -17.99 -20.47
CA HIS A 271 -6.91 -18.24 -19.48
C HIS A 271 -6.27 -18.23 -18.09
N PRO A 272 -6.47 -17.20 -17.25
CA PRO A 272 -6.07 -17.28 -15.87
C PRO A 272 -6.88 -18.42 -15.21
N PRO A 273 -6.24 -19.37 -14.51
CA PRO A 273 -6.97 -20.27 -13.62
C PRO A 273 -7.77 -19.40 -12.65
N ARG A 274 -9.06 -19.68 -12.44
CA ARG A 274 -9.83 -19.02 -11.37
C ARG A 274 -9.09 -19.10 -10.02
N ASP A 275 -8.30 -20.15 -9.84
CA ASP A 275 -7.49 -20.45 -8.66
C ASP A 275 -6.17 -19.66 -8.55
N SER A 276 -5.77 -18.83 -9.54
CA SER A 276 -4.52 -18.04 -9.41
C SER A 276 -4.64 -16.88 -8.42
N LEU A 277 -5.85 -16.44 -8.09
CA LEU A 277 -6.06 -15.58 -6.92
C LEU A 277 -6.04 -16.38 -5.61
N ASP A 278 -6.35 -17.68 -5.62
CA ASP A 278 -6.43 -18.51 -4.39
C ASP A 278 -5.06 -18.77 -3.76
N LEU A 279 -3.98 -18.81 -4.55
CA LEU A 279 -2.60 -18.84 -4.02
C LEU A 279 -2.21 -17.56 -3.25
N LEU A 280 -2.94 -16.46 -3.46
CA LEU A 280 -2.78 -15.19 -2.75
C LEU A 280 -3.94 -14.90 -1.78
N ALA A 281 -5.00 -15.73 -1.79
CA ALA A 281 -6.21 -15.57 -0.98
C ALA A 281 -6.33 -16.59 0.17
N GLU A 282 -5.32 -17.42 0.40
CA GLU A 282 -5.17 -18.14 1.68
C GLU A 282 -5.06 -17.12 2.84
N PRO A 283 -6.05 -17.05 3.75
CA PRO A 283 -6.04 -16.09 4.85
C PRO A 283 -4.84 -16.36 5.76
N GLY A 284 -3.82 -15.49 5.71
CA GLY A 284 -2.67 -15.56 6.61
C GLY A 284 -1.29 -15.60 5.95
N LYS A 285 -1.18 -15.77 4.62
CA LYS A 285 0.11 -15.64 3.91
C LYS A 285 0.24 -14.27 3.26
N ILE A 286 0.85 -13.34 3.98
CA ILE A 286 1.07 -11.96 3.51
C ILE A 286 2.08 -11.93 2.36
N LEU A 287 3.00 -12.89 2.23
CA LEU A 287 4.09 -12.87 1.23
C LEU A 287 4.02 -14.07 0.26
N SER A 288 4.38 -13.86 -1.02
CA SER A 288 4.61 -14.98 -1.96
C SER A 288 5.75 -15.87 -1.43
N PRO A 289 5.87 -17.15 -1.81
CA PRO A 289 7.01 -17.99 -1.36
C PRO A 289 8.38 -17.34 -1.60
N LEU A 290 8.52 -16.56 -2.67
CA LEU A 290 9.72 -15.79 -2.98
C LEU A 290 9.84 -14.53 -2.11
N GLY A 291 8.76 -13.77 -1.92
CA GLY A 291 8.72 -12.66 -0.97
C GLY A 291 8.99 -13.09 0.47
N ALA A 292 8.51 -14.27 0.87
CA ALA A 292 8.74 -14.88 2.16
C ALA A 292 10.18 -15.37 2.32
N MET A 293 10.84 -15.83 1.24
CA MET A 293 12.28 -16.12 1.25
C MET A 293 13.13 -14.85 1.40
N ILE A 294 12.72 -13.75 0.78
CA ILE A 294 13.37 -12.44 0.95
C ILE A 294 13.20 -11.95 2.39
N PHE A 295 11.99 -12.07 2.95
CA PHE A 295 11.61 -11.58 4.28
C PHE A 295 12.12 -12.45 5.44
N ASN A 296 12.01 -13.79 5.36
CA ASN A 296 12.38 -14.71 6.46
C ASN A 296 13.88 -14.73 6.76
N LYS A 297 14.74 -14.29 5.82
CA LYS A 297 16.18 -14.15 6.04
C LYS A 297 16.56 -12.92 6.85
N GLU A 298 15.67 -11.93 7.02
CA GLU A 298 15.92 -10.77 7.88
C GLU A 298 15.58 -11.03 9.36
N ILE A 299 14.76 -12.04 9.66
CA ILE A 299 14.28 -12.34 11.03
C ILE A 299 15.28 -13.21 11.83
N THR A 300 16.32 -13.78 11.21
CA THR A 300 17.19 -14.81 11.84
C THR A 300 18.66 -14.44 12.08
N ARG A 301 19.07 -13.17 12.13
CA ARG A 301 20.47 -12.84 12.52
C ARG A 301 20.61 -11.64 13.46
N GLY A 302 20.55 -11.92 14.76
CA GLY A 302 21.55 -11.42 15.70
C GLY A 302 22.71 -12.42 15.78
N THR A 303 23.94 -11.92 15.87
CA THR A 303 25.24 -12.61 16.02
C THR A 303 26.04 -12.99 14.76
N SER A 304 27.32 -12.56 14.78
CA SER A 304 28.47 -12.89 13.92
C SER A 304 28.51 -12.33 12.49
N GLY A 305 29.64 -11.68 12.18
CA GLY A 305 29.97 -11.19 10.85
C GLY A 305 30.27 -12.34 9.90
N ASP A 306 29.53 -12.38 8.80
CA ASP A 306 29.97 -12.83 7.48
C ASP A 306 28.86 -12.46 6.47
N SER A 307 29.28 -11.89 5.34
CA SER A 307 28.54 -11.39 4.17
C SER A 307 27.05 -11.80 4.05
N LYS A 308 26.17 -10.80 3.95
CA LYS A 308 24.73 -10.97 3.63
C LYS A 308 24.57 -11.79 2.33
N PRO A 309 23.76 -12.87 2.31
CA PRO A 309 23.41 -13.53 1.06
C PRO A 309 22.43 -12.66 0.29
N ASP A 310 22.83 -12.26 -0.91
CA ASP A 310 22.20 -11.23 -1.72
C ASP A 310 21.51 -11.88 -2.93
N ILE A 311 20.18 -11.77 -3.05
CA ILE A 311 19.37 -12.42 -4.10
C ILE A 311 19.81 -12.07 -5.53
N GLY A 312 20.65 -11.04 -5.71
CA GLY A 312 21.17 -10.62 -7.01
C GLY A 312 20.10 -9.94 -7.85
N ILE A 313 20.54 -9.22 -8.90
CA ILE A 313 19.63 -8.48 -9.78
C ILE A 313 18.65 -9.42 -10.48
N ASN A 314 19.11 -10.63 -10.82
CA ASN A 314 18.32 -11.69 -11.42
C ASN A 314 17.22 -12.20 -10.48
N GLY A 315 17.50 -12.34 -9.17
CA GLY A 315 16.47 -12.68 -8.18
C GLY A 315 15.42 -11.58 -8.05
N SER A 316 15.85 -10.30 -8.09
CA SER A 316 14.94 -9.16 -8.13
C SER A 316 14.04 -9.18 -9.37
N SER A 317 14.58 -9.48 -10.56
CA SER A 317 13.79 -9.58 -11.79
C SER A 317 12.68 -10.65 -11.71
N VAL A 318 12.95 -11.78 -11.04
CA VAL A 318 11.93 -12.83 -10.83
C VAL A 318 10.79 -12.31 -9.97
N TYR A 319 11.11 -11.64 -8.86
CA TYR A 319 10.08 -11.07 -7.98
C TYR A 319 9.30 -9.94 -8.66
N THR A 320 9.97 -9.09 -9.46
CA THR A 320 9.30 -8.06 -10.28
C THR A 320 8.35 -8.66 -11.33
N SER A 321 8.69 -9.83 -11.89
CA SER A 321 7.81 -10.52 -12.83
C SER A 321 6.49 -10.96 -12.20
N GLU A 322 6.47 -11.31 -10.91
CA GLU A 322 5.21 -11.67 -10.21
C GLU A 322 4.25 -10.48 -10.19
N LEU A 323 4.78 -9.29 -9.88
CA LEU A 323 4.01 -8.05 -9.87
C LEU A 323 3.48 -7.70 -11.27
N TRP A 324 4.30 -7.89 -12.30
CA TRP A 324 3.88 -7.75 -13.70
C TRP A 324 2.72 -8.68 -14.07
N ALA A 325 2.80 -9.95 -13.66
CA ALA A 325 1.75 -10.93 -13.91
C ALA A 325 0.41 -10.51 -13.29
N MET A 326 0.44 -9.96 -12.06
CA MET A 326 -0.77 -9.42 -11.41
C MET A 326 -1.39 -8.26 -12.20
N ALA A 327 -0.56 -7.32 -12.67
CA ALA A 327 -1.03 -6.19 -13.48
C ALA A 327 -1.58 -6.65 -14.85
N CYS A 328 -0.94 -7.63 -15.49
CA CYS A 328 -1.42 -8.23 -16.73
C CYS A 328 -2.77 -8.93 -16.53
N ASN A 329 -2.95 -9.66 -15.42
CA ASN A 329 -4.23 -10.29 -15.06
C ASN A 329 -5.31 -9.23 -14.80
N TYR A 330 -4.96 -8.11 -14.15
CA TYR A 330 -5.88 -6.98 -13.94
C TYR A 330 -6.40 -6.40 -15.27
N ALA A 331 -5.53 -6.26 -16.27
CA ALA A 331 -5.90 -5.76 -17.60
C ALA A 331 -6.74 -6.75 -18.42
N ALA A 332 -6.50 -8.05 -18.25
CA ALA A 332 -7.23 -9.11 -18.94
C ALA A 332 -8.59 -9.46 -18.29
N SER A 333 -8.79 -9.11 -17.01
CA SER A 333 -9.98 -9.49 -16.24
C SER A 333 -11.21 -8.65 -16.60
N HIS A 334 -12.37 -9.30 -16.68
CA HIS A 334 -13.67 -8.65 -16.80
C HIS A 334 -14.23 -8.25 -15.43
N VAL A 335 -14.88 -7.08 -15.38
CA VAL A 335 -15.42 -6.50 -14.15
C VAL A 335 -16.91 -6.76 -14.10
N GLY A 336 -17.33 -7.65 -13.19
CA GLY A 336 -18.74 -7.92 -12.93
C GLY A 336 -19.45 -6.77 -12.20
N VAL A 337 -20.79 -6.84 -12.14
CA VAL A 337 -21.61 -5.85 -11.43
C VAL A 337 -21.30 -5.82 -9.92
N ASP A 338 -20.90 -6.96 -9.36
CA ASP A 338 -20.58 -7.13 -7.93
C ASP A 338 -19.10 -6.88 -7.57
N ALA A 339 -18.29 -6.38 -8.52
CA ALA A 339 -16.88 -6.12 -8.27
C ALA A 339 -16.66 -5.03 -7.20
N HIS A 340 -15.64 -5.17 -6.37
CA HIS A 340 -15.27 -4.14 -5.40
C HIS A 340 -14.78 -2.86 -6.10
N PRO A 341 -15.08 -1.66 -5.58
CA PRO A 341 -14.54 -0.42 -6.14
C PRO A 341 -13.01 -0.41 -6.01
N PRO A 342 -12.28 0.24 -6.92
CA PRO A 342 -10.81 0.23 -6.93
C PRO A 342 -10.16 0.63 -5.59
N TRP A 343 -10.76 1.53 -4.81
CA TRP A 343 -10.26 1.96 -3.50
C TRP A 343 -10.63 1.02 -2.34
N SER A 344 -11.34 -0.08 -2.58
CA SER A 344 -11.61 -1.08 -1.55
C SER A 344 -10.35 -1.87 -1.20
N PRO A 345 -10.12 -2.22 0.07
CA PRO A 345 -9.00 -3.10 0.46
C PRO A 345 -9.00 -4.45 -0.26
N ASN A 346 -10.18 -4.94 -0.66
CA ASN A 346 -10.36 -6.23 -1.31
C ASN A 346 -10.35 -6.14 -2.85
N SER A 347 -10.07 -4.97 -3.42
CA SER A 347 -9.98 -4.83 -4.89
C SER A 347 -8.64 -5.36 -5.40
N ASP A 348 -8.65 -5.85 -6.64
CA ASP A 348 -7.43 -6.19 -7.36
C ASP A 348 -6.50 -4.98 -7.54
N TYR A 349 -7.06 -3.78 -7.75
CA TYR A 349 -6.33 -2.50 -7.79
C TYR A 349 -5.54 -2.25 -6.50
N THR A 350 -6.18 -2.36 -5.33
CA THR A 350 -5.52 -2.09 -4.03
C THR A 350 -4.47 -3.16 -3.73
N MET A 351 -4.76 -4.42 -4.05
CA MET A 351 -3.81 -5.52 -3.86
C MET A 351 -2.54 -5.34 -4.70
N ILE A 352 -2.67 -4.92 -5.96
CA ILE A 352 -1.50 -4.66 -6.82
C ILE A 352 -0.68 -3.49 -6.30
N ASN A 353 -1.31 -2.38 -5.89
CA ASN A 353 -0.59 -1.23 -5.33
C ASN A 353 0.07 -1.55 -3.98
N PHE A 354 -0.56 -2.38 -3.14
CA PHE A 354 0.06 -2.91 -1.93
C PHE A 354 1.32 -3.72 -2.25
N ARG A 355 1.23 -4.65 -3.19
CA ARG A 355 2.38 -5.46 -3.65
C ARG A 355 3.48 -4.64 -4.30
N HIS A 356 3.12 -3.57 -5.02
CA HIS A 356 4.07 -2.64 -5.61
C HIS A 356 4.88 -1.88 -4.55
N CYS A 357 4.21 -1.37 -3.50
CA CYS A 357 4.86 -0.74 -2.33
C CYS A 357 5.72 -1.72 -1.51
N GLU A 358 5.20 -2.93 -1.27
CA GLU A 358 5.94 -3.99 -0.58
C GLU A 358 7.21 -4.35 -1.36
N HIS A 359 7.08 -4.50 -2.68
CA HIS A 359 8.22 -4.77 -3.56
C HIS A 359 9.30 -3.70 -3.44
N GLU A 360 8.94 -2.41 -3.49
CA GLU A 360 9.90 -1.32 -3.28
C GLU A 360 10.65 -1.42 -1.94
N SER A 361 9.93 -1.80 -0.88
CA SER A 361 10.47 -1.91 0.48
C SER A 361 11.47 -3.05 0.64
N LEU A 362 11.26 -4.15 -0.09
CA LEU A 362 12.11 -5.35 -0.03
C LEU A 362 13.34 -5.29 -0.95
N MET A 363 13.40 -4.33 -1.89
CA MET A 363 14.49 -4.26 -2.86
C MET A 363 15.75 -3.57 -2.31
N PRO A 364 16.94 -4.20 -2.44
CA PRO A 364 18.20 -3.60 -2.03
C PRO A 364 18.46 -2.24 -2.67
N LEU A 365 18.91 -1.27 -1.87
CA LEU A 365 19.18 0.11 -2.31
C LEU A 365 20.12 0.20 -3.53
N ARG A 366 21.09 -0.71 -3.63
CA ARG A 366 22.10 -0.74 -4.72
C ARG A 366 21.52 -0.97 -6.12
N PHE A 367 20.33 -1.55 -6.22
CA PHE A 367 19.62 -1.75 -7.49
C PHE A 367 18.74 -0.55 -7.85
N ARG A 368 18.58 0.45 -6.98
CA ARG A 368 17.80 1.65 -7.28
C ARG A 368 18.63 2.61 -8.14
N LEU A 369 17.96 3.37 -9.01
CA LEU A 369 18.59 4.29 -9.96
C LEU A 369 19.69 5.17 -9.36
N HIS A 370 19.39 5.83 -8.25
CA HIS A 370 20.33 6.73 -7.58
C HIS A 370 21.64 6.03 -7.14
N ALA A 371 21.58 4.76 -6.74
CA ALA A 371 22.76 4.02 -6.28
C ALA A 371 23.52 3.37 -7.44
N SER A 372 22.81 2.90 -8.47
CA SER A 372 23.42 2.20 -9.60
C SER A 372 24.16 3.16 -10.55
N ARG A 373 23.79 4.45 -10.61
CA ARG A 373 24.48 5.46 -11.44
C ARG A 373 24.69 5.03 -12.90
N PHE A 374 23.67 4.44 -13.53
CA PHE A 374 23.71 3.93 -14.92
C PHE A 374 24.28 4.94 -15.92
N GLN A 375 23.95 6.22 -15.72
CA GLN A 375 24.42 7.32 -16.57
C GLN A 375 25.92 7.64 -16.44
N ASP A 376 26.60 7.16 -15.41
CA ASP A 376 28.02 7.46 -15.19
C ASP A 376 28.94 6.49 -15.95
N TYR A 377 28.42 5.31 -16.32
CA TYR A 377 29.19 4.29 -17.02
C TYR A 377 29.32 4.59 -18.52
N PRO A 378 30.47 4.29 -19.14
CA PRO A 378 30.64 4.43 -20.57
C PRO A 378 29.82 3.36 -21.32
N PRO A 379 29.29 3.67 -22.52
CA PRO A 379 28.50 2.72 -23.33
C PRO A 379 29.13 1.34 -23.50
N ALA A 380 30.46 1.27 -23.69
CA ALA A 380 31.18 0.02 -23.87
C ALA A 380 31.15 -0.89 -22.62
N GLU A 381 31.21 -0.31 -21.42
CA GLU A 381 31.17 -1.06 -20.16
C GLU A 381 29.76 -1.56 -19.85
N LEU A 382 28.74 -0.73 -20.12
CA LEU A 382 27.35 -1.14 -20.02
C LEU A 382 27.07 -2.36 -20.94
N GLN A 383 27.57 -2.31 -22.17
CA GLN A 383 27.45 -3.39 -23.15
C GLN A 383 28.32 -4.62 -22.83
N ALA A 384 29.41 -4.47 -22.07
CA ALA A 384 30.20 -5.61 -21.60
C ALA A 384 29.52 -6.36 -20.43
N HIS A 385 28.78 -5.64 -19.58
CA HIS A 385 28.11 -6.16 -18.39
C HIS A 385 26.59 -6.25 -18.52
N ARG A 386 26.12 -6.73 -19.67
CA ARG A 386 24.68 -6.86 -19.99
C ARG A 386 23.92 -7.82 -19.09
N ASP A 387 24.63 -8.82 -18.59
CA ASP A 387 24.14 -9.81 -17.62
C ASP A 387 23.67 -9.19 -16.30
N TYR A 388 24.14 -7.98 -15.99
CA TYR A 388 23.66 -7.16 -14.87
C TYR A 388 22.71 -6.05 -15.34
N TRP A 389 23.13 -5.26 -16.33
CA TRP A 389 22.41 -4.04 -16.72
C TRP A 389 21.09 -4.29 -17.43
N SER A 390 20.96 -5.39 -18.18
CA SER A 390 19.69 -5.72 -18.83
C SER A 390 18.62 -6.18 -17.83
N PRO A 391 18.88 -7.12 -16.89
CA PRO A 391 17.97 -7.42 -15.78
C PRO A 391 17.62 -6.19 -14.93
N TRP A 392 18.57 -5.27 -14.75
CA TRP A 392 18.35 -4.01 -14.06
C TRP A 392 17.39 -3.08 -14.81
N LEU A 393 17.57 -2.90 -16.12
CA LEU A 393 16.65 -2.12 -16.96
C LEU A 393 15.25 -2.74 -16.98
N PHE A 394 15.17 -4.07 -17.12
CA PHE A 394 13.90 -4.81 -17.01
C PHE A 394 13.21 -4.50 -15.68
N PHE A 395 13.94 -4.60 -14.57
CA PHE A 395 13.44 -4.28 -13.24
C PHE A 395 12.88 -2.85 -13.16
N GLN A 396 13.63 -1.83 -13.60
CA GLN A 396 13.18 -0.44 -13.55
C GLN A 396 11.93 -0.21 -14.41
N LEU A 397 11.98 -0.66 -15.67
CA LEU A 397 10.91 -0.40 -16.64
C LEU A 397 9.61 -1.10 -16.25
N VAL A 398 9.67 -2.36 -15.80
CA VAL A 398 8.48 -3.09 -15.35
C VAL A 398 7.92 -2.48 -14.07
N TRP A 399 8.77 -2.07 -13.12
CA TRP A 399 8.31 -1.42 -11.88
C TRP A 399 7.52 -0.14 -12.17
N HIS A 400 7.95 0.69 -13.15
CA HIS A 400 7.19 1.87 -13.57
C HIS A 400 6.00 1.54 -14.48
N ALA A 401 6.06 0.49 -15.28
CA ALA A 401 4.95 0.11 -16.18
C ALA A 401 3.72 -0.44 -15.42
N VAL A 402 3.91 -1.08 -14.26
CA VAL A 402 2.81 -1.62 -13.45
C VAL A 402 1.80 -0.54 -13.02
N PRO A 403 2.20 0.57 -12.37
CA PRO A 403 1.29 1.66 -12.07
C PRO A 403 0.66 2.29 -13.31
N CYS A 404 1.39 2.36 -14.43
CA CYS A 404 0.85 2.87 -15.70
C CYS A 404 -0.30 2.00 -16.22
N LEU A 405 -0.16 0.67 -16.17
CA LEU A 405 -1.20 -0.26 -16.64
C LEU A 405 -2.42 -0.24 -15.71
N VAL A 406 -2.20 -0.28 -14.39
CA VAL A 406 -3.29 -0.32 -13.40
C VAL A 406 -4.08 0.99 -13.37
N ASN A 407 -3.43 2.13 -13.57
CA ASN A 407 -4.05 3.45 -13.65
C ASN A 407 -4.41 3.87 -15.09
N HIS A 408 -4.29 2.96 -16.07
CA HIS A 408 -4.56 3.30 -17.46
C HIS A 408 -6.00 3.81 -17.62
N PRO A 409 -6.24 5.00 -18.21
CA PRO A 409 -7.56 5.66 -18.19
C PRO A 409 -8.69 4.78 -18.73
N PHE A 410 -8.42 4.00 -19.78
CA PHE A 410 -9.38 3.04 -20.34
C PHE A 410 -9.78 1.92 -19.37
N LEU A 411 -8.81 1.20 -18.79
CA LEU A 411 -9.08 0.09 -17.86
C LEU A 411 -9.78 0.59 -16.60
N LEU A 412 -9.35 1.75 -16.11
CA LEU A 412 -9.95 2.38 -14.94
C LEU A 412 -11.40 2.81 -15.22
N SER A 413 -11.67 3.39 -16.39
CA SER A 413 -13.04 3.75 -16.80
C SER A 413 -13.97 2.55 -16.84
N MET A 414 -13.50 1.39 -17.33
CA MET A 414 -14.30 0.16 -17.33
C MET A 414 -14.67 -0.27 -15.91
N ARG A 415 -13.73 -0.19 -14.96
CA ARG A 415 -13.93 -0.56 -13.55
C ARG A 415 -14.79 0.43 -12.79
N LEU A 416 -14.71 1.70 -13.15
CA LEU A 416 -15.48 2.78 -12.53
C LEU A 416 -16.90 2.93 -13.09
N ARG A 417 -17.26 2.16 -14.13
CA ARG A 417 -18.58 2.28 -14.80
C ARG A 417 -19.76 2.19 -13.82
N ASN A 418 -19.65 1.35 -12.80
CA ASN A 418 -20.70 1.12 -11.79
C ASN A 418 -20.64 2.08 -10.59
N PHE A 419 -19.60 2.93 -10.50
CA PHE A 419 -19.33 3.77 -9.34
C PHE A 419 -19.42 5.27 -9.60
N ARG A 420 -19.95 5.70 -10.76
CA ARG A 420 -19.87 7.12 -11.22
C ARG A 420 -20.29 8.18 -10.20
N ARG A 421 -21.23 7.86 -9.30
CA ARG A 421 -21.75 8.79 -8.27
C ARG A 421 -21.00 8.76 -6.94
N THR A 422 -20.14 7.77 -6.74
CA THR A 422 -19.45 7.49 -5.48
C THR A 422 -17.93 7.53 -5.60
N MET A 423 -17.39 7.99 -6.74
CA MET A 423 -15.94 8.07 -6.97
C MET A 423 -15.30 9.14 -6.08
N PRO A 424 -14.33 8.77 -5.21
CA PRO A 424 -13.57 9.75 -4.46
C PRO A 424 -12.70 10.61 -5.39
N GLN A 425 -12.70 11.92 -5.18
CA GLN A 425 -11.83 12.82 -5.98
C GLN A 425 -10.34 12.58 -5.71
N SER A 426 -9.99 12.25 -4.46
CA SER A 426 -8.62 11.87 -4.08
C SER A 426 -8.12 10.65 -4.86
N PHE A 427 -9.01 9.67 -5.13
CA PHE A 427 -8.67 8.49 -5.91
C PHE A 427 -8.33 8.86 -7.36
N LEU A 428 -9.16 9.68 -8.01
CA LEU A 428 -8.93 10.10 -9.40
C LEU A 428 -7.66 10.94 -9.53
N ARG A 429 -7.42 11.87 -8.59
CA ARG A 429 -6.20 12.67 -8.55
C ARG A 429 -4.96 11.81 -8.36
N ASN A 430 -4.94 10.94 -7.36
CA ASN A 430 -3.82 10.04 -7.12
C ASN A 430 -3.56 9.13 -8.32
N SER A 431 -4.61 8.57 -8.92
CA SER A 431 -4.49 7.73 -10.11
C SER A 431 -3.80 8.49 -11.26
N PHE A 432 -4.16 9.75 -11.48
CA PHE A 432 -3.55 10.58 -12.51
C PHE A 432 -2.10 10.97 -12.20
N GLU A 433 -1.80 11.36 -10.96
CA GLU A 433 -0.44 11.68 -10.52
C GLU A 433 0.50 10.46 -10.68
N GLN A 434 0.04 9.28 -10.28
CA GLN A 434 0.76 8.01 -10.47
C GLN A 434 0.98 7.71 -11.96
N LEU A 435 -0.07 7.80 -12.78
CA LEU A 435 0.03 7.59 -14.22
C LEU A 435 1.08 8.49 -14.87
N THR A 436 1.05 9.78 -14.54
CA THR A 436 1.91 10.81 -15.10
C THR A 436 3.35 10.67 -14.64
N PHE A 437 3.58 10.45 -13.34
CA PHE A 437 4.89 10.24 -12.77
C PHE A 437 5.59 9.02 -13.38
N HIS A 438 4.91 7.86 -13.37
CA HIS A 438 5.51 6.63 -13.82
C HIS A 438 5.71 6.57 -15.35
N SER A 439 4.80 7.13 -16.14
CA SER A 439 4.97 7.21 -17.60
C SER A 439 6.10 8.17 -18.01
N GLY A 440 6.33 9.24 -17.24
CA GLY A 440 7.48 10.12 -17.39
C GLY A 440 8.81 9.40 -17.18
N TRP A 441 8.92 8.59 -16.12
CA TRP A 441 10.13 7.82 -15.84
C TRP A 441 10.43 6.76 -16.91
N VAL A 442 9.42 6.08 -17.45
CA VAL A 442 9.64 5.15 -18.56
C VAL A 442 10.27 5.87 -19.75
N VAL A 443 9.73 7.03 -20.15
CA VAL A 443 10.29 7.84 -21.25
C VAL A 443 11.72 8.31 -20.97
N HIS A 444 12.02 8.69 -19.72
CA HIS A 444 13.38 9.04 -19.30
C HIS A 444 14.36 7.85 -19.43
N PHE A 445 13.94 6.64 -19.03
CA PHE A 445 14.77 5.45 -19.25
C PHE A 445 15.00 5.17 -20.74
N LEU A 446 14.02 5.41 -21.61
CA LEU A 446 14.22 5.27 -23.05
C LEU A 446 15.28 6.25 -23.58
N GLU A 447 15.28 7.47 -23.07
CA GLU A 447 16.31 8.46 -23.40
C GLU A 447 17.69 8.07 -22.89
N LEU A 448 17.79 7.55 -21.66
CA LEU A 448 19.05 7.02 -21.13
C LEU A 448 19.57 5.86 -21.98
N ILE A 449 18.70 4.96 -22.41
CA ILE A 449 19.03 3.83 -23.29
C ILE A 449 19.54 4.34 -24.65
N GLU A 450 18.86 5.33 -25.25
CA GLU A 450 19.24 5.94 -26.52
C GLU A 450 20.59 6.68 -26.39
N THR A 451 20.76 7.51 -25.36
CA THR A 451 21.98 8.29 -25.09
C THR A 451 23.18 7.39 -24.80
N LYS A 452 22.98 6.29 -24.07
CA LYS A 452 24.02 5.31 -23.79
C LYS A 452 24.23 4.29 -24.89
N ASN A 453 23.45 4.35 -25.97
CA ASN A 453 23.45 3.37 -27.06
C ASN A 453 23.40 1.93 -26.52
N PHE A 454 22.60 1.71 -25.47
CA PHE A 454 22.44 0.40 -24.86
C PHE A 454 21.41 -0.41 -25.64
N GLU A 455 21.77 -1.61 -26.05
CA GLU A 455 20.94 -2.40 -26.94
C GLU A 455 20.00 -3.30 -26.13
N VAL A 456 18.71 -2.98 -26.05
CA VAL A 456 17.75 -3.80 -25.29
C VAL A 456 17.35 -5.06 -26.06
N SER A 457 17.51 -6.23 -25.45
CA SER A 457 17.18 -7.52 -26.07
C SER A 457 15.86 -8.12 -25.61
N ASP A 458 15.43 -7.88 -24.37
CA ASP A 458 14.25 -8.51 -23.77
C ASP A 458 12.93 -8.02 -24.41
N PRO A 459 12.15 -8.89 -25.09
CA PRO A 459 10.90 -8.53 -25.75
C PRO A 459 9.81 -7.97 -24.82
N SER A 460 9.82 -8.30 -23.53
CA SER A 460 8.80 -7.86 -22.56
C SER A 460 8.81 -6.34 -22.31
N ILE A 461 9.97 -5.70 -22.48
CA ILE A 461 10.10 -4.24 -22.40
C ILE A 461 9.29 -3.56 -23.50
N GLY A 462 9.15 -4.20 -24.67
CA GLY A 462 8.31 -3.70 -25.76
C GLY A 462 6.85 -3.50 -25.32
N GLN A 463 6.28 -4.44 -24.57
CA GLN A 463 4.92 -4.30 -24.04
C GLN A 463 4.81 -3.15 -23.02
N CYS A 464 5.80 -2.98 -22.15
CA CYS A 464 5.83 -1.88 -21.19
C CYS A 464 5.76 -0.52 -21.91
N VAL A 465 6.59 -0.36 -22.95
CA VAL A 465 6.63 0.86 -23.77
C VAL A 465 5.36 1.03 -24.60
N ALA A 466 4.76 -0.05 -25.12
CA ALA A 466 3.49 0.01 -25.84
C ALA A 466 2.35 0.54 -24.97
N ILE A 467 2.24 0.12 -23.70
CA ILE A 467 1.26 0.64 -22.73
C ILE A 467 1.51 2.12 -22.44
N VAL A 468 2.76 2.53 -22.25
CA VAL A 468 3.09 3.95 -22.05
C VAL A 468 2.77 4.76 -23.31
N SER A 469 3.00 4.20 -24.50
CA SER A 469 2.64 4.84 -25.77
C SER A 469 1.14 5.13 -25.85
N THR A 470 0.26 4.23 -25.40
CA THR A 470 -1.19 4.49 -25.44
C THR A 470 -1.59 5.64 -24.51
N ILE A 471 -0.91 5.81 -23.37
CA ILE A 471 -1.13 6.93 -22.45
C ILE A 471 -0.73 8.25 -23.10
N TYR A 472 0.48 8.34 -23.65
CA TYR A 472 0.97 9.52 -24.36
C TYR A 472 0.12 9.85 -25.58
N LEU A 473 -0.35 8.84 -26.31
CA LEU A 473 -1.28 9.02 -27.42
C LEU A 473 -2.60 9.64 -26.92
N GLN A 474 -3.18 9.13 -25.83
CA GLN A 474 -4.39 9.73 -25.24
C GLN A 474 -4.15 11.18 -24.78
N HIS A 475 -3.01 11.46 -24.16
CA HIS A 475 -2.63 12.82 -23.72
C HIS A 475 -2.37 13.78 -24.90
N SER A 476 -2.04 13.26 -26.09
CA SER A 476 -1.83 14.07 -27.30
C SER A 476 -3.10 14.66 -27.91
N PHE A 477 -4.27 14.37 -27.34
CA PHE A 477 -5.57 14.91 -27.79
C PHE A 477 -6.19 15.90 -26.80
N VAL A 478 -5.44 16.30 -25.77
CA VAL A 478 -5.87 17.33 -24.80
C VAL A 478 -5.82 18.72 -25.43
N GLU A 479 -6.75 19.60 -25.02
CA GLU A 479 -6.91 20.96 -25.56
C GLU A 479 -5.70 21.88 -25.27
N ASP A 480 -5.02 21.69 -24.13
CA ASP A 480 -3.82 22.44 -23.80
C ASP A 480 -2.68 22.13 -24.78
N GLN A 481 -2.32 23.11 -25.60
CA GLN A 481 -1.32 22.96 -26.66
C GLN A 481 0.08 22.63 -26.13
N ALA A 482 0.47 23.12 -24.95
CA ALA A 482 1.80 22.87 -24.40
C ALA A 482 1.92 21.41 -23.96
N PHE A 483 0.95 20.94 -23.18
CA PHE A 483 0.84 19.53 -22.78
C PHE A 483 0.69 18.59 -23.98
N ASN A 484 -0.12 18.98 -24.96
CA ASN A 484 -0.34 18.24 -26.20
C ASN A 484 0.98 17.99 -26.95
N ARG A 485 1.78 19.03 -27.19
CA ARG A 485 3.09 18.91 -27.88
C ARG A 485 4.05 18.00 -27.13
N LYS A 486 4.11 18.12 -25.80
CA LYS A 486 4.95 17.26 -24.96
C LYS A 486 4.48 15.80 -25.01
N ALA A 487 3.17 15.58 -25.02
CA ALA A 487 2.60 14.25 -25.14
C ALA A 487 2.87 13.62 -26.52
N GLN A 488 2.79 14.39 -27.60
CA GLN A 488 3.17 13.95 -28.95
C GLN A 488 4.65 13.57 -29.05
N ALA A 489 5.53 14.38 -28.45
CA ALA A 489 6.96 14.08 -28.41
C ALA A 489 7.25 12.77 -27.65
N GLY A 490 6.62 12.58 -26.49
CA GLY A 490 6.71 11.33 -25.72
C GLY A 490 6.19 10.12 -26.51
N PHE A 491 5.05 10.26 -27.20
CA PHE A 491 4.51 9.20 -28.07
C PHE A 491 5.50 8.80 -29.18
N GLU A 492 6.09 9.77 -29.89
CA GLU A 492 7.03 9.48 -30.96
C GLU A 492 8.35 8.88 -30.43
N LYS A 493 8.81 9.30 -29.25
CA LYS A 493 9.98 8.71 -28.55
C LYS A 493 9.74 7.21 -28.28
N CYS A 494 8.57 6.87 -27.72
CA CYS A 494 8.17 5.48 -27.51
C CYS A 494 8.04 4.69 -28.82
N LEU A 495 7.41 5.27 -29.86
CA LEU A 495 7.22 4.62 -31.15
C LEU A 495 8.55 4.35 -31.86
N ARG A 496 9.51 5.28 -31.77
CA ARG A 496 10.88 5.11 -32.29
C ARG A 496 11.60 3.96 -31.60
N PHE A 497 11.54 3.90 -30.27
CA PHE A 497 12.10 2.79 -29.51
C PHE A 497 11.50 1.44 -29.95
N LEU A 498 10.18 1.35 -30.03
CA LEU A 498 9.48 0.14 -30.47
C LEU A 498 9.83 -0.26 -31.91
N ARG A 499 9.98 0.69 -32.84
CA ARG A 499 10.43 0.44 -34.22
C ARG A 499 11.85 -0.10 -34.30
N ASN A 500 12.74 0.33 -33.41
CA ASN A 500 14.10 -0.21 -33.36
C ASN A 500 14.08 -1.66 -32.85
N MET A 501 13.26 -1.92 -31.83
CA MET A 501 13.11 -3.24 -31.22
C MET A 501 12.35 -4.23 -32.13
N SER A 502 11.41 -3.73 -32.95
CA SER A 502 10.59 -4.52 -33.86
C SER A 502 11.38 -5.19 -34.98
N ARG A 503 12.57 -4.66 -35.31
CA ARG A 503 13.46 -5.25 -36.30
C ARG A 503 13.87 -6.68 -35.94
N ARG A 504 13.86 -7.01 -34.64
CA ARG A 504 14.25 -8.32 -34.10
C ARG A 504 13.08 -9.18 -33.65
N TRP A 505 11.99 -8.52 -33.26
CA TRP A 505 10.85 -9.15 -32.60
C TRP A 505 9.56 -8.89 -33.41
N PRO A 506 9.09 -9.88 -34.20
CA PRO A 506 7.93 -9.73 -35.08
C PRO A 506 6.63 -9.29 -34.37
N HIS A 507 6.41 -9.74 -33.13
CA HIS A 507 5.25 -9.30 -32.35
C HIS A 507 5.29 -7.81 -31.97
N ILE A 508 6.47 -7.22 -31.77
CA ILE A 508 6.61 -5.78 -31.50
C ILE A 508 6.30 -4.98 -32.76
N ASP A 509 6.66 -5.48 -33.95
CA ASP A 509 6.24 -4.85 -35.21
C ASP A 509 4.71 -4.79 -35.33
N ARG A 510 4.00 -5.83 -34.86
CA ARG A 510 2.54 -5.82 -34.78
C ARG A 510 2.03 -4.78 -33.78
N GLN A 511 2.64 -4.66 -32.61
CA GLN A 511 2.31 -3.60 -31.64
C GLN A 511 2.48 -2.21 -32.24
N VAL A 512 3.58 -1.96 -32.97
CA VAL A 512 3.83 -0.70 -33.69
C VAL A 512 2.73 -0.42 -34.70
N ARG A 513 2.34 -1.41 -35.52
CA ARG A 513 1.23 -1.28 -36.48
C ARG A 513 -0.11 -1.02 -35.79
N GLN A 514 -0.39 -1.70 -34.68
CA GLN A 514 -1.62 -1.48 -33.89
C GLN A 514 -1.65 -0.08 -33.28
N LEU A 515 -0.53 0.43 -32.76
CA LEU A 515 -0.41 1.80 -32.23
C LEU A 515 -0.60 2.84 -33.33
N GLN A 516 -0.07 2.61 -34.53
CA GLN A 516 -0.28 3.47 -35.69
C GLN A 516 -1.75 3.46 -36.13
N GLN A 517 -2.36 2.28 -36.27
CA GLN A 517 -3.79 2.15 -36.55
C GLN A 517 -4.65 2.84 -35.49
N LEU A 518 -4.26 2.76 -34.21
CA LEU A 518 -4.96 3.44 -33.13
C LEU A 518 -4.84 4.95 -33.28
N ARG A 519 -3.65 5.49 -33.55
CA ARG A 519 -3.43 6.92 -33.82
C ARG A 519 -4.28 7.40 -35.00
N ASP A 520 -4.26 6.66 -36.10
CA ASP A 520 -4.96 7.02 -37.33
C ASP A 520 -6.49 6.91 -37.17
N SER A 521 -6.98 6.06 -36.24
CA SER A 521 -8.40 5.97 -35.88
C SER A 521 -8.94 7.19 -35.13
N VAL A 522 -8.05 8.01 -34.54
CA VAL A 522 -8.44 9.24 -33.82
C VAL A 522 -8.38 10.42 -34.79
N SER A 523 -9.45 10.60 -35.57
CA SER A 523 -9.59 11.72 -36.52
C SER A 523 -10.35 12.92 -35.90
N PRO A 524 -9.93 14.18 -36.15
CA PRO A 524 -10.75 15.36 -35.87
C PRO A 524 -11.87 15.44 -36.91
N GLY A 525 -13.05 14.92 -36.55
CA GLY A 525 -14.19 14.79 -37.45
C GLY A 525 -14.46 13.33 -37.79
N GLY A 526 -15.47 12.76 -37.15
CA GLY A 526 -15.81 11.34 -37.26
C GLY A 526 -16.11 10.90 -38.70
N LEU A 527 -15.57 9.75 -39.09
CA LEU A 527 -15.98 9.04 -40.30
C LEU A 527 -17.13 8.09 -39.96
N MET A 528 -18.33 8.43 -40.44
CA MET A 528 -19.23 7.63 -41.31
C MET A 528 -20.70 8.07 -41.14
N THR A 529 -21.15 8.87 -42.11
CA THR A 529 -22.44 8.84 -42.83
C THR A 529 -23.72 8.41 -42.08
N ASP A 530 -24.59 9.38 -41.78
CA ASP A 530 -25.91 9.50 -42.43
C ASP A 530 -26.63 10.82 -42.05
N ASN A 531 -26.87 11.64 -43.09
CA ASN A 531 -27.79 12.77 -43.26
C ASN A 531 -28.54 13.33 -42.02
N ILE A 532 -28.01 14.36 -41.33
CA ILE A 532 -28.83 15.42 -40.69
C ILE A 532 -28.09 16.78 -40.73
N ALA A 533 -28.82 17.80 -41.21
CA ALA A 533 -28.61 19.26 -41.35
C ALA A 533 -27.37 19.99 -40.75
N PRO A 534 -26.91 21.10 -41.39
CA PRO A 534 -25.78 21.91 -40.92
C PRO A 534 -26.14 22.67 -39.64
N GLY A 535 -25.64 22.19 -38.49
CA GLY A 535 -25.63 22.92 -37.23
C GLY A 535 -24.43 23.87 -37.13
N GLY A 536 -24.67 25.10 -36.66
CA GLY A 536 -23.76 26.25 -36.70
C GLY A 536 -22.39 26.13 -35.98
N PRO A 537 -21.59 27.21 -36.01
CA PRO A 537 -20.13 27.21 -35.77
C PRO A 537 -19.65 26.92 -34.33
N ASN A 538 -20.47 26.36 -33.45
CA ASN A 538 -20.15 26.14 -32.02
C ASN A 538 -20.51 24.72 -31.51
N SER A 539 -20.31 23.66 -32.32
CA SER A 539 -20.41 22.29 -31.80
C SER A 539 -19.06 21.78 -31.30
N PRO A 540 -18.95 21.24 -30.06
CA PRO A 540 -17.68 20.71 -29.54
C PRO A 540 -17.26 19.48 -30.36
N GLN A 541 -16.02 19.49 -30.86
CA GLN A 541 -15.41 18.37 -31.58
C GLN A 541 -15.43 17.12 -30.68
N LYS A 542 -16.25 16.12 -31.04
CA LYS A 542 -16.28 14.82 -30.35
C LYS A 542 -15.29 13.88 -30.99
N TRP A 543 -14.26 13.49 -30.24
CA TRP A 543 -13.25 12.50 -30.63
C TRP A 543 -13.76 11.09 -30.35
N SER A 544 -13.51 10.14 -31.27
CA SER A 544 -13.79 8.71 -31.08
C SER A 544 -12.49 7.90 -31.11
N VAL A 545 -12.26 7.06 -30.10
CA VAL A 545 -11.10 6.16 -30.01
C VAL A 545 -11.56 4.72 -30.23
N ASN A 546 -10.83 3.93 -31.02
CA ASN A 546 -11.13 2.50 -31.19
C ASN A 546 -10.82 1.71 -29.90
N LEU A 547 -11.83 1.53 -29.06
CA LEU A 547 -11.70 0.89 -27.74
C LEU A 547 -11.34 -0.59 -27.81
N GLN A 548 -11.77 -1.29 -28.86
CA GLN A 548 -11.42 -2.70 -29.05
C GLN A 548 -9.94 -2.86 -29.39
N LEU A 549 -9.40 -1.98 -30.26
CA LEU A 549 -7.98 -1.95 -30.58
C LEU A 549 -7.13 -1.53 -29.38
N LEU A 550 -7.61 -0.55 -28.59
CA LEU A 550 -6.94 -0.13 -27.37
C LEU A 550 -6.84 -1.27 -26.34
N TRP A 551 -7.93 -2.00 -26.09
CA TRP A 551 -7.91 -3.15 -25.19
C TRP A 551 -6.98 -4.27 -25.71
N LYS A 552 -6.99 -4.51 -27.03
CA LYS A 552 -6.09 -5.46 -27.68
C LYS A 552 -4.62 -5.14 -27.44
N ILE A 553 -4.22 -3.87 -27.45
CA ILE A 553 -2.85 -3.43 -27.19
C ILE A 553 -2.48 -3.60 -25.70
N LEU A 554 -3.40 -3.30 -24.78
CA LEU A 554 -3.13 -3.34 -23.35
C LEU A 554 -3.00 -4.77 -22.78
N VAL A 555 -3.66 -5.75 -23.39
CA VAL A 555 -3.53 -7.15 -22.98
C VAL A 555 -2.44 -7.83 -23.80
N TYR A 556 -1.30 -8.13 -23.16
CA TYR A 556 -0.08 -8.56 -23.84
C TYR A 556 -0.25 -9.79 -24.77
N ALA A 557 -1.05 -10.78 -24.34
CA ALA A 557 -1.38 -11.92 -25.19
C ALA A 557 -2.15 -11.46 -26.45
N HIS A 558 -3.16 -10.61 -26.32
CA HIS A 558 -3.91 -10.13 -27.49
C HIS A 558 -3.05 -9.25 -28.43
N ALA A 559 -2.14 -8.46 -27.87
CA ALA A 559 -1.20 -7.63 -28.62
C ALA A 559 -0.23 -8.47 -29.46
N SER A 560 0.17 -9.62 -28.91
CA SER A 560 1.16 -10.51 -29.53
C SER A 560 0.58 -11.49 -30.55
N ASN A 561 -0.74 -11.67 -30.64
CA ASN A 561 -1.35 -12.75 -31.42
C ASN A 561 -1.35 -12.47 -32.93
N LEU A 562 -1.06 -13.50 -33.74
CA LEU A 562 -1.08 -13.44 -35.21
C LEU A 562 -2.50 -13.58 -35.80
N SER A 563 -3.35 -14.40 -35.19
CA SER A 563 -4.62 -14.88 -35.75
C SER A 563 -5.72 -14.94 -34.68
N ASP A 564 -6.94 -15.37 -35.03
CA ASP A 564 -7.91 -15.82 -34.01
C ASP A 564 -7.22 -16.92 -33.17
N PRO A 565 -7.22 -16.82 -31.81
CA PRO A 565 -6.59 -17.82 -30.93
C PRO A 565 -6.89 -19.28 -31.32
N ALA A 566 -8.07 -19.52 -31.87
CA ALA A 566 -8.47 -20.85 -32.30
C ALA A 566 -7.67 -21.38 -33.50
N SER A 567 -7.32 -20.52 -34.43
CA SER A 567 -6.63 -20.90 -35.66
C SER A 567 -5.12 -21.18 -35.49
N ASP A 568 -4.57 -20.96 -34.29
CA ASP A 568 -3.14 -21.16 -33.99
C ASP A 568 -2.73 -22.65 -33.90
N ILE A 569 -3.61 -23.48 -33.32
CA ILE A 569 -3.38 -24.93 -33.16
C ILE A 569 -4.59 -25.78 -33.53
N PHE A 570 -5.81 -25.23 -33.54
CA PHE A 570 -7.01 -26.01 -33.81
C PHE A 570 -7.29 -26.03 -35.32
N GLY A 571 -7.51 -27.23 -35.83
CA GLY A 571 -7.97 -27.42 -37.20
C GLY A 571 -9.36 -26.80 -37.43
N PRO A 572 -9.80 -26.67 -38.70
CA PRO A 572 -11.04 -25.99 -39.06
C PRO A 572 -12.32 -26.59 -38.44
N GLU A 573 -12.28 -27.85 -37.95
CA GLU A 573 -13.41 -28.47 -37.24
C GLU A 573 -13.56 -27.95 -35.81
N LEU A 574 -12.46 -27.91 -35.04
CA LEU A 574 -12.45 -27.44 -33.65
C LEU A 574 -12.44 -25.90 -33.55
N ALA A 575 -11.94 -25.23 -34.59
CA ALA A 575 -11.96 -23.76 -34.65
C ALA A 575 -13.39 -23.19 -34.79
N LYS A 576 -14.37 -23.94 -35.29
CA LYS A 576 -15.76 -23.45 -35.43
C LYS A 576 -16.45 -23.20 -34.08
N ASP A 577 -16.15 -24.00 -33.06
CA ASP A 577 -16.76 -23.87 -31.73
C ASP A 577 -16.14 -22.76 -30.89
N SER A 578 -14.90 -22.38 -31.21
CA SER A 578 -14.17 -21.31 -30.51
C SER A 578 -14.72 -19.91 -30.78
N VAL A 579 -15.39 -19.71 -31.93
CA VAL A 579 -16.01 -18.44 -32.36
C VAL A 579 -17.18 -18.07 -31.42
N GLY A 580 -17.68 -19.00 -30.61
CA GLY A 580 -18.69 -18.76 -29.58
C GLY A 580 -18.17 -18.24 -28.24
N CYS A 581 -16.85 -18.25 -27.98
CA CYS A 581 -16.27 -17.72 -26.73
C CYS A 581 -15.70 -16.30 -26.85
N SER A 582 -15.64 -15.74 -28.06
CA SER A 582 -15.30 -14.33 -28.31
C SER A 582 -16.53 -13.45 -28.59
N GLY A 583 -17.73 -13.97 -28.37
CA GLY A 583 -18.99 -13.27 -28.63
C GLY A 583 -20.12 -13.80 -27.76
N ASP A 584 -20.08 -13.51 -26.46
CA ASP A 584 -21.32 -13.51 -25.67
C ASP A 584 -22.20 -12.36 -26.23
N PRO A 585 -23.46 -12.60 -26.65
CA PRO A 585 -24.38 -11.54 -27.08
C PRO A 585 -24.71 -10.54 -25.95
N THR A 586 -24.29 -10.83 -24.71
CA THR A 586 -24.30 -9.90 -23.58
C THR A 586 -23.01 -9.09 -23.43
N ALA A 587 -22.09 -9.18 -24.40
CA ALA A 587 -21.19 -8.09 -24.74
C ALA A 587 -22.07 -6.91 -25.16
N GLY A 588 -22.62 -6.22 -24.15
CA GLY A 588 -23.43 -5.03 -24.30
C GLY A 588 -22.66 -4.16 -25.26
N ALA A 589 -23.23 -4.04 -26.45
CA ALA A 589 -22.65 -3.29 -27.54
C ALA A 589 -22.11 -1.99 -26.95
N ILE A 590 -20.82 -1.72 -27.18
CA ILE A 590 -20.23 -0.42 -26.92
C ILE A 590 -20.85 0.54 -27.95
N THR A 591 -22.16 0.76 -27.83
CA THR A 591 -23.01 1.58 -28.69
C THR A 591 -23.82 2.57 -27.88
N GLU A 592 -23.67 2.60 -26.55
CA GLU A 592 -24.17 3.72 -25.75
C GLU A 592 -23.30 4.95 -26.00
N ARG A 593 -23.85 5.86 -26.82
CA ARG A 593 -23.35 7.19 -27.21
C ARG A 593 -23.01 8.14 -26.03
N ASP A 594 -23.07 7.67 -24.77
CA ASP A 594 -23.04 8.49 -23.55
C ASP A 594 -21.92 8.14 -22.55
N PHE A 595 -20.97 7.24 -22.89
CA PHE A 595 -19.76 7.06 -22.07
C PHE A 595 -18.60 7.91 -22.58
N ALA A 596 -18.47 9.13 -22.05
CA ALA A 596 -17.21 9.87 -22.15
C ALA A 596 -16.13 9.06 -21.40
N LEU A 597 -15.09 8.61 -22.09
CA LEU A 597 -13.93 8.04 -21.41
C LEU A 597 -13.44 9.07 -20.38
N ILE A 598 -12.98 8.59 -19.23
CA ILE A 598 -12.15 9.42 -18.35
C ILE A 598 -10.93 9.82 -19.21
N GLY A 599 -10.91 11.08 -19.67
CA GLY A 599 -9.90 11.60 -20.61
C GLY A 599 -10.36 11.93 -22.03
N SER A 600 -11.61 11.72 -22.46
CA SER A 600 -12.03 12.07 -23.84
C SER A 600 -12.15 13.58 -24.14
N ALA A 601 -11.95 14.44 -23.13
CA ALA A 601 -11.81 15.89 -23.27
C ALA A 601 -10.41 16.37 -22.82
N GLY A 602 -9.48 15.43 -22.62
CA GLY A 602 -8.33 15.65 -21.76
C GLY A 602 -8.74 15.81 -20.29
N ILE A 603 -7.83 15.46 -19.39
CA ILE A 603 -8.09 15.55 -17.95
C ILE A 603 -8.16 17.03 -17.52
N SER A 604 -7.60 17.96 -18.31
CA SER A 604 -7.76 19.42 -18.16
C SER A 604 -9.18 19.93 -18.47
N GLY A 605 -10.00 19.15 -19.19
CA GLY A 605 -11.41 19.47 -19.47
C GLY A 605 -12.39 18.90 -18.44
N HIS A 606 -11.92 18.07 -17.50
CA HIS A 606 -12.76 17.58 -16.41
C HIS A 606 -12.88 18.67 -15.36
N LYS A 607 -14.11 19.14 -15.06
CA LYS A 607 -14.41 20.26 -14.13
C LYS A 607 -13.89 20.10 -12.69
N THR A 608 -13.14 19.04 -12.39
CA THR A 608 -12.62 18.70 -11.06
C THR A 608 -11.09 18.60 -11.00
N VAL A 609 -10.36 18.93 -12.08
CA VAL A 609 -8.89 18.93 -12.08
C VAL A 609 -8.36 20.35 -12.24
N ALA A 610 -7.44 20.76 -11.37
CA ALA A 610 -6.87 22.10 -11.37
C ALA A 610 -5.96 22.32 -12.61
N PRO A 611 -5.96 23.51 -13.23
CA PRO A 611 -5.20 23.79 -14.45
C PRO A 611 -3.66 23.70 -14.32
N GLU A 612 -3.11 23.63 -13.09
CA GLU A 612 -1.69 23.86 -12.82
C GLU A 612 -0.90 22.59 -12.47
N CYS A 613 -1.24 21.45 -13.09
CA CYS A 613 -0.47 20.22 -12.88
C CYS A 613 0.78 20.21 -13.79
N VAL A 614 1.95 20.42 -13.19
CA VAL A 614 3.24 20.23 -13.88
C VAL A 614 3.37 18.76 -14.26
N THR A 615 3.37 18.50 -15.56
CA THR A 615 2.91 17.22 -16.10
C THR A 615 4.00 16.23 -16.46
N TYR A 616 5.30 16.53 -16.31
CA TYR A 616 6.38 15.56 -16.58
C TYR A 616 7.71 16.00 -15.95
N PRO A 617 8.71 15.10 -15.79
CA PRO A 617 10.02 15.39 -15.20
C PRO A 617 10.85 16.44 -15.99
N PRO A 618 11.87 17.06 -15.36
CA PRO A 618 12.73 18.04 -16.02
C PRO A 618 13.74 17.35 -16.93
N GLU A 619 13.79 17.75 -18.20
CA GLU A 619 14.94 17.52 -19.08
C GLU A 619 15.66 18.86 -19.29
N GLN A 620 16.98 18.81 -19.22
CA GLN A 620 17.92 19.91 -19.40
C GLN A 620 17.76 20.53 -20.80
N THR A 621 17.72 21.85 -20.85
CA THR A 621 17.67 22.67 -22.06
C THR A 621 18.96 22.58 -22.85
N ASP A 622 18.88 22.64 -24.18
CA ASP A 622 19.89 23.35 -24.98
C ASP A 622 19.31 23.94 -26.28
N ASP A 623 19.77 25.16 -26.54
CA ASP A 623 19.87 25.91 -27.80
C ASP A 623 18.87 27.02 -28.23
N PRO A 624 19.40 28.10 -28.86
CA PRO A 624 18.93 29.47 -28.71
C PRO A 624 18.44 30.10 -30.02
N ILE A 625 17.44 30.99 -29.96
CA ILE A 625 17.15 31.90 -31.09
C ILE A 625 16.91 33.32 -30.59
N GLN A 626 17.86 34.18 -30.96
CA GLN A 626 17.82 35.64 -30.92
C GLN A 626 16.67 36.18 -31.80
N THR A 627 16.03 37.29 -31.43
CA THR A 627 16.21 38.58 -32.13
C THR A 627 15.33 39.70 -31.53
N GLN A 628 16.02 40.82 -31.21
CA GLN A 628 15.67 42.23 -31.45
C GLN A 628 14.38 42.80 -30.81
N GLY A 629 14.37 43.91 -30.07
CA GLY A 629 15.33 44.99 -29.85
C GLY A 629 14.56 46.30 -29.72
N GLN A 630 14.87 47.13 -28.70
CA GLN A 630 14.78 48.61 -28.63
C GLN A 630 14.80 49.06 -27.16
N THR A 631 15.99 49.37 -26.62
CA THR A 631 16.57 50.72 -26.39
C THR A 631 16.15 51.43 -25.10
N SER A 632 17.00 51.30 -24.07
CA SER A 632 17.69 52.35 -23.27
C SER A 632 16.90 53.49 -22.59
N PRO A 633 17.32 54.05 -21.41
CA PRO A 633 18.73 54.22 -21.02
C PRO A 633 19.11 53.95 -19.54
N ARG A 634 20.43 53.80 -19.38
CA ARG A 634 21.24 53.67 -18.16
C ARG A 634 21.14 54.87 -17.20
N MET A 635 21.37 54.61 -15.91
CA MET A 635 22.21 55.46 -15.05
C MET A 635 23.06 54.56 -14.11
N GLY A 636 24.38 54.78 -14.11
CA GLY A 636 25.39 54.05 -13.31
C GLY A 636 25.47 54.53 -11.86
N PHE A 637 26.14 53.80 -10.96
CA PHE A 637 27.56 53.91 -10.54
C PHE A 637 27.73 53.04 -9.25
N PRO A 638 28.89 52.91 -8.57
CA PRO A 638 30.14 52.22 -8.92
C PRO A 638 30.71 51.31 -7.79
N GLY A 639 31.77 50.53 -8.09
CA GLY A 639 32.86 50.29 -7.13
C GLY A 639 32.88 48.96 -6.36
N LEU A 640 33.58 47.97 -6.90
CA LEU A 640 34.27 46.92 -6.14
C LEU A 640 35.78 47.23 -6.15
N PRO A 641 36.53 47.04 -5.05
CA PRO A 641 37.97 46.87 -5.13
C PRO A 641 38.32 45.41 -5.42
N GLU A 642 39.10 45.22 -6.49
CA GLU A 642 40.00 44.08 -6.69
C GLU A 642 41.13 44.14 -5.65
N ASP A 643 41.58 43.00 -5.11
CA ASP A 643 42.94 42.47 -5.31
C ASP A 643 43.12 41.07 -4.62
N PRO A 644 44.24 40.33 -4.82
CA PRO A 644 44.20 39.00 -5.42
C PRO A 644 44.97 37.96 -4.56
N ASN A 645 45.16 36.75 -5.12
CA ASN A 645 45.97 35.64 -4.60
C ASN A 645 45.34 34.83 -3.45
N VAL A 646 44.84 33.63 -3.75
CA VAL A 646 45.51 32.37 -3.38
C VAL A 646 45.11 31.28 -4.40
N GLU A 647 46.13 30.55 -4.84
CA GLU A 647 46.15 29.53 -5.88
C GLU A 647 45.31 28.27 -5.60
N PHE A 648 44.89 27.64 -6.70
CA PHE A 648 44.28 26.32 -6.79
C PHE A 648 45.29 25.20 -6.51
N SER A 649 44.90 24.23 -5.68
CA SER A 649 45.25 22.82 -5.93
C SER A 649 44.31 21.84 -5.20
N GLY A 650 43.59 21.02 -5.97
CA GLY A 650 43.30 19.62 -5.63
C GLY A 650 41.86 19.24 -5.25
N GLY A 651 41.10 18.69 -6.22
CA GLY A 651 40.08 17.67 -5.98
C GLY A 651 38.62 18.06 -6.22
N ASP A 652 38.22 18.21 -7.48
CA ASP A 652 36.83 18.42 -7.89
C ASP A 652 35.96 17.18 -7.62
N THR A 653 35.19 17.21 -6.54
CA THR A 653 33.89 16.53 -6.44
C THR A 653 32.85 17.41 -7.12
N LEU A 654 32.42 17.00 -8.32
CA LEU A 654 31.35 17.62 -9.09
C LEU A 654 29.98 17.39 -8.38
N PHE A 655 29.55 18.36 -7.57
CA PHE A 655 28.14 18.50 -7.15
C PHE A 655 27.73 19.97 -7.32
N LEU A 656 26.78 20.21 -8.24
CA LEU A 656 26.12 21.50 -8.41
C LEU A 656 25.24 21.80 -7.17
N GLN A 657 25.33 23.03 -6.66
CA GLN A 657 24.67 23.46 -5.43
C GLN A 657 23.21 23.91 -5.68
N LEU A 658 22.34 23.57 -4.73
CA LEU A 658 20.89 23.77 -4.71
C LEU A 658 20.43 25.25 -4.70
N GLN A 659 21.34 26.21 -4.52
CA GLN A 659 21.02 27.61 -4.24
C GLN A 659 20.69 28.42 -5.51
N ASP A 660 21.06 27.94 -6.69
CA ASP A 660 20.83 28.66 -7.95
C ASP A 660 19.40 28.47 -8.51
N TYR A 661 18.66 27.46 -8.04
CA TYR A 661 17.25 27.26 -8.38
C TYR A 661 16.30 28.15 -7.55
N GLU A 662 16.69 28.55 -6.34
CA GLU A 662 15.83 29.34 -5.44
C GLU A 662 15.76 30.82 -5.87
N ARG A 663 16.86 31.40 -6.38
CA ARG A 663 16.90 32.81 -6.81
C ARG A 663 16.04 33.12 -8.04
N ALA A 664 15.98 32.20 -9.01
CA ALA A 664 15.14 32.37 -10.20
C ALA A 664 13.63 32.27 -9.89
N PHE A 665 13.27 31.69 -8.75
CA PHE A 665 11.89 31.52 -8.30
C PHE A 665 11.40 32.72 -7.49
N GLU A 666 12.28 33.37 -6.71
CA GLU A 666 11.97 34.56 -5.93
C GLU A 666 11.80 35.83 -6.81
N ASP A 667 12.58 35.95 -7.89
CA ASP A 667 12.49 37.09 -8.83
C ASP A 667 11.18 37.10 -9.65
N TRP A 668 10.45 35.98 -9.72
CA TRP A 668 9.24 35.85 -10.53
C TRP A 668 7.95 36.29 -9.82
N LEU A 669 7.95 36.46 -8.48
CA LEU A 669 6.75 36.70 -7.66
C LEU A 669 6.73 38.05 -6.91
N GLY A 670 7.54 39.03 -7.31
CA GLY A 670 7.68 40.31 -6.62
C GLY A 670 6.36 41.08 -6.40
N PHE A 671 5.87 41.09 -5.15
CA PHE A 671 4.94 42.09 -4.63
C PHE A 671 5.65 42.90 -3.55
N ASP A 672 5.83 44.19 -3.81
CA ASP A 672 6.51 45.15 -2.93
C ASP A 672 5.73 45.46 -1.64
N ASN A 673 6.50 45.58 -0.57
CA ASN A 673 6.11 45.94 0.79
C ASN A 673 5.56 47.36 0.91
N THR A 674 4.43 47.54 1.61
CA THR A 674 4.13 48.78 2.36
C THR A 674 3.66 48.46 3.79
N PRO A 675 4.33 48.97 4.85
CA PRO A 675 4.13 48.54 6.24
C PRO A 675 3.11 49.40 7.00
N LEU A 676 1.87 49.50 6.52
CA LEU A 676 0.78 50.18 7.26
C LEU A 676 -0.54 49.40 7.31
N ALA A 677 -0.63 48.24 6.65
CA ALA A 677 -1.80 47.35 6.69
C ALA A 677 -1.67 46.17 7.69
N ILE A 678 -0.48 45.98 8.27
CA ILE A 678 -0.13 44.74 9.00
C ILE A 678 -0.90 44.59 10.33
N ASP A 679 -1.26 45.69 11.00
CA ASP A 679 -1.97 45.59 12.29
C ASP A 679 -3.49 45.34 12.16
N LEU A 680 -4.09 45.65 11.00
CA LEU A 680 -5.52 45.43 10.76
C LEU A 680 -5.84 44.05 10.14
N LEU A 681 -4.82 43.32 9.67
CA LEU A 681 -4.95 41.98 9.07
C LEU A 681 -4.86 40.82 10.06
N PHE A 682 -4.55 41.08 11.34
CA PHE A 682 -4.44 40.03 12.39
C PHE A 682 -5.78 39.39 12.82
N LYS A 683 -6.90 39.72 12.15
CA LYS A 683 -8.23 39.10 12.34
C LYS A 683 -8.71 38.28 11.14
N MET A 684 -7.81 37.74 10.31
CA MET A 684 -8.24 36.76 9.31
C MET A 684 -8.52 35.42 9.99
N THR A 685 -9.80 35.12 10.20
CA THR A 685 -10.30 33.77 10.41
C THR A 685 -9.74 32.87 9.31
N THR A 686 -9.08 31.77 9.69
CA THR A 686 -8.67 30.71 8.75
C THR A 686 -9.85 30.34 7.86
N ALA A 687 -9.67 30.45 6.54
CA ALA A 687 -10.69 30.08 5.60
C ALA A 687 -10.96 28.58 5.74
N LYS A 688 -12.21 28.15 5.51
CA LYS A 688 -12.58 26.74 5.60
C LYS A 688 -11.89 25.86 4.55
N THR A 689 -11.35 26.49 3.51
CA THR A 689 -10.55 25.88 2.46
C THR A 689 -9.04 25.90 2.73
N ASP A 690 -8.58 26.52 3.82
CA ASP A 690 -7.16 26.54 4.17
C ASP A 690 -6.67 25.13 4.49
N SER A 691 -5.46 24.81 4.05
CA SER A 691 -4.80 23.55 4.37
C SER A 691 -4.34 23.53 5.83
N ILE A 692 -4.81 22.52 6.57
CA ILE A 692 -4.48 22.30 7.97
C ILE A 692 -3.70 21.00 8.10
N LEU A 693 -2.48 21.11 8.60
CA LEU A 693 -1.62 19.97 8.87
C LEU A 693 -1.52 19.72 10.37
N ILE A 694 -1.98 18.56 10.83
CA ILE A 694 -1.94 18.13 12.22
C ILE A 694 -0.81 17.13 12.39
N VAL A 695 0.17 17.44 13.23
CA VAL A 695 1.30 16.55 13.53
C VAL A 695 0.99 15.75 14.80
N GLY A 696 0.75 14.46 14.66
CA GLY A 696 0.41 13.50 15.73
C GLY A 696 -1.01 12.96 15.58
N ALA A 697 -1.15 11.65 15.39
CA ALA A 697 -2.40 10.90 15.27
C ALA A 697 -2.84 10.28 16.62
N GLY A 698 -2.53 10.95 17.73
CA GLY A 698 -3.04 10.62 19.06
C GLY A 698 -4.46 11.17 19.31
N VAL A 699 -4.91 11.09 20.56
CA VAL A 699 -6.26 11.58 20.95
C VAL A 699 -6.48 13.06 20.63
N PHE A 700 -5.47 13.92 20.83
CA PHE A 700 -5.56 15.35 20.51
C PHE A 700 -5.72 15.53 19.01
N GLY A 701 -4.75 15.07 18.21
CA GLY A 701 -4.76 15.32 16.77
C GLY A 701 -5.95 14.70 16.03
N LEU A 702 -6.34 13.46 16.33
CA LEU A 702 -7.48 12.84 15.67
C LEU A 702 -8.81 13.47 16.07
N SER A 703 -8.99 13.84 17.35
CA SER A 703 -10.24 14.49 17.78
C SER A 703 -10.36 15.90 17.19
N THR A 704 -9.25 16.65 17.12
CA THR A 704 -9.17 17.94 16.41
C THR A 704 -9.50 17.79 14.94
N ALA A 705 -8.90 16.81 14.25
CA ALA A 705 -9.13 16.61 12.82
C ALA A 705 -10.60 16.31 12.51
N LEU A 706 -11.21 15.40 13.27
CA LEU A 706 -12.62 15.04 13.11
C LEU A 706 -13.54 16.24 13.36
N GLU A 707 -13.26 17.03 14.39
CA GLU A 707 -14.09 18.18 14.74
C GLU A 707 -13.95 19.32 13.73
N LEU A 708 -12.73 19.65 13.29
CA LEU A 708 -12.51 20.66 12.25
C LEU A 708 -13.23 20.27 10.96
N ASN A 709 -13.18 18.99 10.57
CA ASN A 709 -13.93 18.49 9.42
C ASN A 709 -15.44 18.71 9.59
N LYS A 710 -16.02 18.36 10.76
CA LYS A 710 -17.45 18.62 11.06
C LYS A 710 -17.81 20.10 10.98
N ARG A 711 -16.88 20.99 11.31
CA ARG A 711 -17.03 22.45 11.23
C ARG A 711 -16.80 23.02 9.83
N GLY A 712 -16.65 22.17 8.81
CA GLY A 712 -16.57 22.54 7.41
C GLY A 712 -15.16 22.79 6.88
N TYR A 713 -14.10 22.51 7.64
CA TYR A 713 -12.75 22.54 7.10
C TYR A 713 -12.53 21.36 6.16
N THR A 714 -12.11 21.62 4.92
CA THR A 714 -12.11 20.62 3.84
C THR A 714 -10.75 20.02 3.55
N ASP A 715 -9.65 20.69 3.90
CA ASP A 715 -8.28 20.24 3.61
C ASP A 715 -7.51 19.99 4.91
N ILE A 716 -7.67 18.79 5.47
CA ILE A 716 -7.06 18.38 6.74
C ILE A 716 -6.20 17.14 6.51
N THR A 717 -4.91 17.25 6.84
CA THR A 717 -3.97 16.14 6.82
C THR A 717 -3.41 15.91 8.22
N VAL A 718 -3.46 14.68 8.70
CA VAL A 718 -2.84 14.22 9.95
C VAL A 718 -1.60 13.40 9.60
N VAL A 719 -0.47 13.69 10.24
CA VAL A 719 0.78 12.96 10.04
C VAL A 719 1.27 12.32 11.34
N ASP A 720 1.76 11.08 11.29
CA ASP A 720 2.35 10.40 12.45
C ASP A 720 3.48 9.44 12.05
N ARG A 721 4.31 9.07 13.02
CA ARG A 721 5.36 8.05 12.86
C ARG A 721 4.77 6.66 12.65
N PHE A 722 3.61 6.38 13.26
CA PHE A 722 2.95 5.08 13.21
C PHE A 722 1.53 5.19 12.67
N VAL A 723 1.04 4.11 12.08
CA VAL A 723 -0.38 4.02 11.72
C VAL A 723 -1.19 4.04 13.02
N PRO A 724 -2.20 4.92 13.17
CA PRO A 724 -3.02 4.94 14.37
C PRO A 724 -3.80 3.62 14.49
N PRO A 725 -3.84 2.98 15.69
CA PRO A 725 -3.30 3.48 16.96
C PRO A 725 -1.77 3.34 17.08
N SER A 726 -1.09 4.46 17.38
CA SER A 726 0.37 4.50 17.56
C SER A 726 0.82 3.77 18.83
N ALA A 727 1.72 2.79 18.69
CA ALA A 727 2.08 1.85 19.77
C ALA A 727 2.75 2.51 20.99
N ASP A 728 3.49 3.60 20.79
CA ASP A 728 4.13 4.39 21.86
C ASP A 728 3.33 5.65 22.26
N GLY A 729 2.16 5.87 21.65
CA GLY A 729 1.26 6.96 21.99
C GLY A 729 0.67 6.80 23.40
N SER A 730 0.68 7.86 24.19
CA SER A 730 0.06 7.85 25.53
C SER A 730 -1.46 7.61 25.50
N SER A 731 -2.11 7.90 24.38
CA SER A 731 -3.53 7.60 24.17
C SER A 731 -3.80 6.13 23.81
N VAL A 732 -2.78 5.29 23.62
CA VAL A 732 -2.92 3.90 23.16
C VAL A 732 -2.45 2.92 24.23
N ASP A 733 -3.39 2.13 24.71
CA ASP A 733 -3.17 1.11 25.75
C ASP A 733 -4.40 0.18 25.83
N ILE A 734 -4.31 -0.91 26.59
CA ILE A 734 -5.47 -1.81 26.81
C ILE A 734 -6.53 -1.17 27.72
N SER A 735 -6.15 -0.14 28.50
CA SER A 735 -7.07 0.55 29.41
C SER A 735 -6.62 1.96 29.83
N ARG A 736 -7.58 2.88 29.97
CA ARG A 736 -7.41 4.22 30.55
C ARG A 736 -8.58 4.57 31.48
N ILE A 737 -8.30 5.30 32.56
CA ILE A 737 -9.30 5.66 33.58
C ILE A 737 -10.26 6.71 33.04
N ILE A 738 -11.56 6.45 33.18
CA ILE A 738 -12.64 7.38 32.87
C ILE A 738 -13.33 7.77 34.18
N ARG A 739 -13.25 9.05 34.54
CA ARG A 739 -13.79 9.60 35.80
C ARG A 739 -13.98 11.11 35.69
N ALA A 740 -14.90 11.66 36.50
CA ALA A 740 -15.17 13.10 36.56
C ALA A 740 -14.49 13.80 37.76
N ASP A 741 -13.73 13.03 38.52
CA ASP A 741 -13.24 13.32 39.86
C ASP A 741 -11.98 14.20 39.80
N TYR A 742 -12.21 15.51 39.65
CA TYR A 742 -11.16 16.51 39.55
C TYR A 742 -11.30 17.56 40.66
N ALA A 743 -10.16 18.01 41.19
CA ALA A 743 -10.10 19.18 42.05
C ALA A 743 -10.42 20.48 41.31
N ASP A 744 -10.27 20.48 39.98
CA ASP A 744 -10.59 21.60 39.10
C ASP A 744 -12.02 21.44 38.52
N PRO A 745 -12.91 22.45 38.69
CA PRO A 745 -14.29 22.37 38.25
C PRO A 745 -14.45 22.32 36.72
N ILE A 746 -13.53 22.93 35.95
CA ILE A 746 -13.58 22.94 34.48
C ILE A 746 -13.33 21.53 33.96
N TYR A 747 -12.27 20.84 34.43
CA TYR A 747 -12.03 19.46 34.03
C TYR A 747 -13.10 18.50 34.54
N SER A 748 -13.67 18.73 35.72
CA SER A 748 -14.80 17.94 36.20
C SER A 748 -16.03 18.08 35.30
N GLN A 749 -16.38 19.31 34.89
CA GLN A 749 -17.46 19.56 33.93
C GLN A 749 -17.19 18.91 32.58
N MET A 750 -16.00 19.12 32.00
CA MET A 750 -15.59 18.52 30.73
C MET A 750 -15.62 16.99 30.77
N ALA A 751 -15.25 16.38 31.91
CA ALA A 751 -15.29 14.93 32.08
C ALA A 751 -16.73 14.39 32.19
N ARG A 752 -17.64 15.14 32.81
CA ARG A 752 -19.07 14.80 32.82
C ARG A 752 -19.69 14.89 31.43
N GLU A 753 -19.28 15.85 30.62
CA GLU A 753 -19.69 15.92 29.21
C GLU A 753 -19.13 14.73 28.41
N ALA A 754 -17.86 14.41 28.60
CA ALA A 754 -17.21 13.25 27.99
C ALA A 754 -17.90 11.93 28.36
N TYR A 755 -18.38 11.81 29.61
CA TYR A 755 -19.09 10.62 30.09
C TYR A 755 -20.34 10.29 29.27
N ASN A 756 -21.07 11.30 28.78
CA ASN A 756 -22.19 11.06 27.85
C ASN A 756 -21.69 10.39 26.55
N GLY A 757 -20.56 10.84 26.01
CA GLY A 757 -19.95 10.22 24.84
C GLY A 757 -19.46 8.79 25.11
N TRP A 758 -18.91 8.53 26.30
CA TRP A 758 -18.51 7.18 26.72
C TRP A 758 -19.67 6.21 26.85
N THR A 759 -20.81 6.66 27.38
CA THR A 759 -22.01 5.83 27.57
C THR A 759 -22.88 5.68 26.32
N THR A 760 -22.64 6.49 25.28
CA THR A 760 -23.40 6.46 24.03
C THR A 760 -22.53 6.05 22.83
N GLU A 761 -21.69 6.97 22.34
CA GLU A 761 -20.87 6.80 21.15
C GLU A 761 -19.79 5.73 21.32
N TYR A 762 -19.15 5.67 22.48
CA TYR A 762 -18.05 4.74 22.82
C TYR A 762 -18.47 3.65 23.82
N LYS A 763 -19.77 3.33 23.90
CA LYS A 763 -20.32 2.37 24.87
C LYS A 763 -19.65 0.99 24.82
N ASP A 764 -19.22 0.55 23.63
CA ASP A 764 -18.60 -0.77 23.45
C ASP A 764 -17.12 -0.77 23.90
N GLN A 765 -16.52 0.41 24.04
CA GLN A 765 -15.16 0.60 24.55
C GLN A 765 -15.14 0.96 26.04
N TYR A 766 -16.27 1.36 26.63
CA TYR A 766 -16.36 1.85 28.01
C TYR A 766 -16.91 0.79 28.97
N PHE A 767 -16.24 0.65 30.11
CA PHE A 767 -16.58 -0.27 31.19
C PHE A 767 -16.78 0.50 32.49
N GLU A 768 -18.03 0.62 32.92
CA GLU A 768 -18.41 1.24 34.20
C GLU A 768 -18.20 0.26 35.36
N SER A 769 -16.95 0.14 35.81
CA SER A 769 -16.56 -0.72 36.93
C SER A 769 -16.78 -0.09 38.30
N GLY A 770 -17.03 1.21 38.35
CA GLY A 770 -16.79 2.04 39.53
C GLY A 770 -15.33 2.48 39.65
N PHE A 771 -15.11 3.49 40.46
CA PHE A 771 -13.82 4.12 40.70
C PHE A 771 -13.61 4.36 42.20
N ALA A 772 -12.45 3.97 42.74
CA ALA A 772 -12.10 4.17 44.14
C ALA A 772 -10.76 4.90 44.27
N LEU A 773 -10.74 5.94 45.10
CA LEU A 773 -9.56 6.76 45.38
C LEU A 773 -9.21 6.66 46.86
N PHE A 774 -7.95 6.31 47.14
CA PHE A 774 -7.43 6.13 48.50
C PHE A 774 -6.24 7.03 48.78
N SER A 775 -6.00 7.32 50.06
CA SER A 775 -4.86 8.10 50.53
C SER A 775 -4.41 7.59 51.90
N GLU A 776 -3.10 7.48 52.09
CA GLU A 776 -2.46 7.26 53.40
C GLU A 776 -2.43 8.55 54.23
N THR A 777 -2.48 9.71 53.56
CA THR A 777 -2.59 11.01 54.23
C THR A 777 -4.06 11.33 54.51
N PRO A 778 -4.47 11.46 55.79
CA PRO A 778 -5.81 11.89 56.13
C PRO A 778 -6.10 13.27 55.53
N LYS A 779 -7.30 13.45 54.95
CA LYS A 779 -7.74 14.71 54.33
C LYS A 779 -6.76 15.26 53.26
N ASN A 780 -6.29 14.39 52.37
CA ASN A 780 -5.49 14.82 51.22
C ASN A 780 -6.17 15.97 50.45
N ALA A 781 -5.44 17.06 50.21
CA ALA A 781 -6.00 18.30 49.66
C ALA A 781 -6.64 18.14 48.28
N TYR A 782 -6.05 17.35 47.38
CA TYR A 782 -6.62 17.08 46.06
C TYR A 782 -7.91 16.27 46.19
N MET A 783 -7.90 15.25 47.06
CA MET A 783 -9.05 14.38 47.31
C MET A 783 -10.25 15.18 47.85
N GLU A 784 -10.04 16.05 48.84
CA GLU A 784 -11.11 16.87 49.42
C GLU A 784 -11.68 17.89 48.44
N LYS A 785 -10.82 18.55 47.63
CA LYS A 785 -11.27 19.43 46.55
C LYS A 785 -12.09 18.67 45.52
N SER A 786 -11.64 17.48 45.11
CA SER A 786 -12.38 16.63 44.18
C SER A 786 -13.76 16.24 44.71
N LYS A 787 -13.87 15.85 45.99
CA LYS A 787 -15.17 15.58 46.64
C LYS A 787 -16.08 16.80 46.60
N ALA A 788 -15.55 17.97 46.95
CA ALA A 788 -16.32 19.21 46.97
C ALA A 788 -16.85 19.58 45.58
N VAL A 789 -16.03 19.49 44.53
CA VAL A 789 -16.43 19.76 43.14
C VAL A 789 -17.52 18.81 42.67
N ILE A 790 -17.37 17.50 42.91
CA ILE A 790 -18.38 16.50 42.53
C ILE A 790 -19.71 16.75 43.24
N ARG A 791 -19.68 17.02 44.55
CA ARG A 791 -20.89 17.30 45.35
C ARG A 791 -21.57 18.59 44.92
N ALA A 792 -20.81 19.64 44.64
CA ALA A 792 -21.34 20.90 44.12
C ALA A 792 -22.05 20.71 42.77
N ALA A 793 -21.60 19.76 41.95
CA ALA A 793 -22.25 19.38 40.69
C ALA A 793 -23.42 18.38 40.87
N GLY A 794 -23.82 18.06 42.11
CA GLY A 794 -24.91 17.12 42.42
C GLY A 794 -24.53 15.64 42.34
N GLY A 795 -23.24 15.32 42.20
CA GLY A 795 -22.74 13.94 42.21
C GLY A 795 -22.77 13.32 43.60
N LYS A 796 -22.98 12.00 43.66
CA LYS A 796 -22.97 11.21 44.90
C LYS A 796 -21.67 10.40 44.98
N LEU A 797 -21.02 10.46 46.13
CA LEU A 797 -19.81 9.71 46.47
C LEU A 797 -20.05 9.00 47.80
N ASP A 798 -19.53 7.77 47.90
CA ASP A 798 -19.50 7.02 49.15
C ASP A 798 -18.17 7.36 49.86
N ASP A 799 -18.22 8.10 50.96
CA ASP A 799 -17.02 8.36 51.77
C ASP A 799 -16.56 7.08 52.46
N LEU A 800 -15.26 6.85 52.47
CA LEU A 800 -14.63 5.71 53.13
C LEU A 800 -13.68 6.26 54.19
N ASP A 801 -14.12 6.32 55.44
CA ASP A 801 -13.25 6.72 56.56
C ASP A 801 -12.18 5.65 56.80
N ASP A 802 -12.54 4.38 56.63
CA ASP A 802 -11.63 3.24 56.47
C ASP A 802 -11.76 2.69 55.04
N ALA A 803 -10.68 2.79 54.27
CA ALA A 803 -10.64 2.31 52.89
C ALA A 803 -10.95 0.80 52.75
N MET A 804 -10.79 0.00 53.81
CA MET A 804 -11.17 -1.42 53.82
C MET A 804 -12.67 -1.65 53.62
N GLU A 805 -13.51 -0.64 53.89
CA GLU A 805 -14.94 -0.71 53.66
C GLU A 805 -15.32 -0.89 52.19
N ILE A 806 -14.41 -0.62 51.25
CA ILE A 806 -14.60 -0.93 49.83
C ILE A 806 -14.94 -2.41 49.59
N ARG A 807 -14.47 -3.32 50.46
CA ARG A 807 -14.77 -4.76 50.38
C ARG A 807 -16.24 -5.07 50.64
N LYS A 808 -16.98 -4.18 51.33
CA LYS A 808 -18.44 -4.30 51.51
C LYS A 808 -19.18 -4.09 50.17
N LEU A 809 -18.67 -3.19 49.34
CA LEU A 809 -19.21 -2.89 48.00
C LEU A 809 -18.69 -3.88 46.94
N TYR A 810 -17.43 -4.29 47.07
CA TYR A 810 -16.73 -5.17 46.14
C TYR A 810 -16.01 -6.30 46.90
N PRO A 811 -16.70 -7.42 47.20
CA PRO A 811 -16.13 -8.52 47.98
C PRO A 811 -14.86 -9.15 47.39
N SER A 812 -14.68 -9.04 46.06
CA SER A 812 -13.50 -9.53 45.33
C SER A 812 -12.25 -8.65 45.50
N VAL A 813 -12.33 -7.50 46.17
CA VAL A 813 -11.16 -6.63 46.37
C VAL A 813 -10.20 -7.27 47.38
N GLN A 814 -9.00 -7.60 46.92
CA GLN A 814 -7.93 -8.23 47.70
C GLN A 814 -6.95 -7.22 48.33
N ALA A 815 -7.18 -5.91 48.13
CA ALA A 815 -6.23 -4.86 48.48
C ALA A 815 -6.08 -4.66 50.00
N GLU A 816 -4.83 -4.53 50.47
CA GLU A 816 -4.49 -4.19 51.85
C GLU A 816 -4.44 -2.66 52.02
N LEU A 817 -5.53 -2.11 52.55
CA LEU A 817 -5.81 -0.66 52.62
C LEU A 817 -5.93 -0.14 54.07
N SER A 818 -5.50 -0.93 55.05
CA SER A 818 -5.61 -0.57 56.47
C SER A 818 -4.91 0.77 56.77
N GLY A 819 -5.60 1.64 57.49
CA GLY A 819 -5.09 2.96 57.87
C GLY A 819 -5.18 4.03 56.77
N MET A 820 -5.83 3.72 55.64
CA MET A 820 -6.11 4.69 54.58
C MET A 820 -7.55 5.17 54.63
N ASN A 821 -7.79 6.38 54.15
CA ASN A 821 -9.12 6.90 53.90
C ASN A 821 -9.32 7.14 52.40
N GLY A 822 -10.56 7.32 51.97
CA GLY A 822 -10.87 7.45 50.56
C GLY A 822 -12.30 7.83 50.24
N TYR A 823 -12.68 7.56 49.00
CA TYR A 823 -14.07 7.52 48.58
C TYR A 823 -14.24 6.59 47.38
N HIS A 824 -15.48 6.18 47.18
CA HIS A 824 -15.92 5.46 46.00
C HIS A 824 -16.89 6.30 45.18
N ASN A 825 -16.67 6.32 43.87
CA ASN A 825 -17.57 6.88 42.88
C ASN A 825 -18.13 5.75 42.00
N PRO A 826 -19.45 5.45 42.08
CA PRO A 826 -20.06 4.43 41.23
C PRO A 826 -20.06 4.84 39.75
N LYS A 827 -20.01 6.15 39.46
CA LYS A 827 -19.95 6.70 38.10
C LYS A 827 -18.49 6.94 37.70
N GLY A 828 -17.84 5.86 37.34
CA GLY A 828 -16.47 5.84 36.85
C GLY A 828 -16.07 4.45 36.40
N GLY A 829 -14.91 4.36 35.78
CA GLY A 829 -14.37 3.08 35.34
C GLY A 829 -13.23 3.26 34.37
N TRP A 830 -13.24 2.50 33.30
CA TRP A 830 -12.16 2.51 32.33
C TRP A 830 -12.65 2.27 30.91
N ALA A 831 -11.81 2.61 29.93
CA ALA A 831 -12.11 2.34 28.53
C ALA A 831 -10.93 1.65 27.84
N ASP A 832 -11.24 0.78 26.87
CA ASP A 832 -10.29 0.25 25.88
C ASP A 832 -9.75 1.41 25.05
N ALA A 833 -8.50 1.78 25.32
CA ALA A 833 -7.92 2.98 24.75
C ALA A 833 -7.46 2.78 23.30
N ALA A 834 -6.84 1.64 22.99
CA ALA A 834 -6.45 1.28 21.64
C ALA A 834 -7.67 1.18 20.71
N GLY A 835 -8.72 0.46 21.14
CA GLY A 835 -9.96 0.36 20.37
C GLY A 835 -10.67 1.70 20.18
N SER A 836 -10.64 2.58 21.18
CA SER A 836 -11.20 3.93 21.07
C SER A 836 -10.46 4.80 20.04
N ILE A 837 -9.12 4.75 20.02
CA ILE A 837 -8.31 5.47 19.03
C ILE A 837 -8.49 4.89 17.63
N GLN A 838 -8.56 3.57 17.49
CA GLN A 838 -8.85 2.92 16.21
C GLN A 838 -10.21 3.35 15.64
N LYS A 839 -11.24 3.40 16.50
CA LYS A 839 -12.58 3.89 16.15
C LYS A 839 -12.54 5.37 15.74
N LEU A 840 -11.82 6.21 16.47
CA LEU A 840 -11.67 7.63 16.16
C LEU A 840 -10.93 7.86 14.82
N ALA A 841 -9.83 7.13 14.58
CA ALA A 841 -9.10 7.16 13.32
C ALA A 841 -9.99 6.74 12.15
N SER A 842 -10.78 5.67 12.32
CA SER A 842 -11.74 5.21 11.32
C SER A 842 -12.79 6.28 10.98
N LYS A 843 -13.27 7.02 12.00
CA LYS A 843 -14.19 8.14 11.78
C LYS A 843 -13.55 9.28 11.01
N CYS A 844 -12.29 9.61 11.28
CA CYS A 844 -11.53 10.61 10.51
C CYS A 844 -11.44 10.21 9.04
N THR A 845 -11.05 8.96 8.75
CA THR A 845 -10.94 8.44 7.38
C THR A 845 -12.27 8.46 6.65
N VAL A 846 -13.37 8.03 7.30
CA VAL A 846 -14.73 8.08 6.72
C VAL A 846 -15.19 9.52 6.46
N ALA A 847 -14.76 10.48 7.29
CA ALA A 847 -15.06 11.89 7.15
C ALA A 847 -14.20 12.61 6.07
N GLY A 848 -13.23 11.91 5.47
CA GLY A 848 -12.37 12.46 4.41
C GLY A 848 -11.10 13.16 4.91
N VAL A 849 -10.74 12.99 6.18
CA VAL A 849 -9.44 13.44 6.71
C VAL A 849 -8.33 12.55 6.18
N SER A 850 -7.26 13.14 5.63
CA SER A 850 -6.09 12.39 5.17
C SER A 850 -5.20 12.02 6.35
N ILE A 851 -4.81 10.75 6.48
CA ILE A 851 -3.86 10.30 7.50
C ILE A 851 -2.65 9.70 6.81
N ILE A 852 -1.46 10.29 7.03
CA ILE A 852 -0.18 9.83 6.48
C ILE A 852 0.68 9.32 7.65
N ALA A 853 1.10 8.06 7.56
CA ALA A 853 1.86 7.39 8.60
C ALA A 853 3.19 6.82 8.08
N GLY A 854 4.05 6.37 9.00
CA GLY A 854 5.34 5.79 8.67
C GLY A 854 6.37 6.84 8.23
N PRO A 855 7.38 6.48 7.42
CA PRO A 855 8.40 7.43 6.98
C PRO A 855 7.84 8.68 6.27
N ARG A 856 6.73 8.55 5.54
CA ARG A 856 6.05 9.68 4.87
C ARG A 856 5.22 10.56 5.83
N GLY A 857 4.95 10.11 7.05
CA GLY A 857 4.26 10.87 8.10
C GLY A 857 5.18 11.29 9.25
N THR A 858 6.46 10.89 9.21
CA THR A 858 7.42 11.14 10.28
C THR A 858 8.04 12.52 10.12
N VAL A 859 7.59 13.47 10.95
CA VAL A 859 8.09 14.84 10.97
C VAL A 859 9.40 14.95 11.76
N VAL A 860 10.41 15.59 11.16
CA VAL A 860 11.73 15.82 11.78
C VAL A 860 11.98 17.28 12.17
N SER A 861 11.33 18.24 11.50
CA SER A 861 11.42 19.66 11.86
C SER A 861 10.27 20.46 11.26
N LEU A 862 9.99 21.64 11.84
CA LEU A 862 9.07 22.62 11.27
C LEU A 862 9.74 23.36 10.11
N ARG A 863 9.00 23.61 9.02
CA ARG A 863 9.44 24.47 7.92
C ARG A 863 9.00 25.91 8.20
N ARG A 864 9.96 26.84 8.27
CA ARG A 864 9.69 28.26 8.51
C ARG A 864 9.99 29.10 7.25
N ALA A 865 9.20 30.14 7.05
CA ALA A 865 9.47 31.26 6.15
C ALA A 865 9.40 32.54 7.00
N GLY A 866 10.57 33.10 7.34
CA GLY A 866 10.66 34.17 8.35
C GLY A 866 10.13 33.71 9.73
N SER A 867 9.21 34.47 10.31
CA SER A 867 8.57 34.15 11.61
C SER A 867 7.37 33.20 11.51
N ARG A 868 7.01 32.74 10.31
CA ARG A 868 5.83 31.90 10.05
C ARG A 868 6.21 30.45 9.77
N VAL A 869 5.50 29.51 10.37
CA VAL A 869 5.51 28.09 9.98
C VAL A 869 4.61 27.90 8.77
N VAL A 870 5.18 27.31 7.72
CA VAL A 870 4.52 27.08 6.41
C VAL A 870 4.38 25.60 6.08
N GLY A 871 4.78 24.72 7.01
CA GLY A 871 4.76 23.28 6.80
C GLY A 871 5.74 22.54 7.71
N VAL A 872 6.07 21.31 7.33
CA VAL A 872 6.99 20.43 8.05
C VAL A 872 7.92 19.67 7.09
N ASN A 873 9.11 19.32 7.58
CA ASN A 873 10.05 18.44 6.91
C ASN A 873 9.88 17.01 7.43
N LEU A 874 9.88 16.04 6.52
CA LEU A 874 9.73 14.61 6.81
C LEU A 874 11.08 13.89 6.79
N VAL A 875 11.18 12.74 7.47
CA VAL A 875 12.43 11.96 7.55
C VAL A 875 12.94 11.49 6.18
N GLY A 876 12.04 11.33 5.20
CA GLY A 876 12.39 11.01 3.81
C GLY A 876 12.88 12.19 2.96
N GLY A 877 13.12 13.36 3.57
CA GLY A 877 13.54 14.59 2.88
C GLY A 877 12.41 15.37 2.20
N GLN A 878 11.19 14.83 2.21
CA GLN A 878 9.99 15.46 1.65
C GLN A 878 9.51 16.62 2.54
N VAL A 879 8.83 17.60 1.94
CA VAL A 879 8.21 18.74 2.64
C VAL A 879 6.70 18.67 2.45
N LEU A 880 5.95 18.80 3.55
CA LEU A 880 4.49 19.00 3.50
C LEU A 880 4.18 20.43 3.88
N LEU A 881 3.66 21.20 2.93
CA LEU A 881 3.26 22.59 3.13
C LEU A 881 1.82 22.67 3.64
N ALA A 882 1.55 23.66 4.50
CA ALA A 882 0.21 23.94 4.99
C ALA A 882 0.06 25.41 5.43
N SER A 883 -1.15 25.94 5.29
CA SER A 883 -1.50 27.28 5.79
C SER A 883 -1.42 27.37 7.31
N GLN A 884 -1.79 26.29 8.00
CA GLN A 884 -1.72 26.16 9.46
C GLN A 884 -1.14 24.80 9.86
N VAL A 885 -0.25 24.80 10.84
CA VAL A 885 0.29 23.59 11.46
C VAL A 885 -0.20 23.47 12.90
N ILE A 886 -0.83 22.37 13.24
CA ILE A 886 -1.28 22.03 14.60
C ILE A 886 -0.33 20.97 15.17
N LEU A 887 0.38 21.29 16.25
CA LEU A 887 1.24 20.33 16.95
C LEU A 887 0.48 19.58 18.04
N SER A 888 0.25 18.29 17.77
CA SER A 888 -0.40 17.31 18.63
C SER A 888 0.53 16.14 18.98
N THR A 889 1.84 16.42 19.07
CA THR A 889 2.92 15.43 19.20
C THR A 889 3.17 14.91 20.61
N GLY A 890 2.37 15.32 21.60
CA GLY A 890 2.51 14.86 22.99
C GLY A 890 3.95 14.97 23.50
N ALA A 891 4.50 13.87 24.03
CA ALA A 891 5.85 13.83 24.62
C ALA A 891 6.99 14.09 23.61
N TRP A 892 6.71 14.04 22.31
CA TRP A 892 7.69 14.38 21.26
C TRP A 892 7.70 15.87 20.89
N THR A 893 6.84 16.70 21.50
CA THR A 893 6.78 18.14 21.17
C THR A 893 8.14 18.83 21.32
N ASN A 894 8.89 18.50 22.39
CA ASN A 894 10.24 19.02 22.64
C ASN A 894 11.29 18.67 21.56
N ARG A 895 11.01 17.73 20.66
CA ARG A 895 11.87 17.41 19.51
C ARG A 895 11.71 18.39 18.35
N LEU A 896 10.53 18.99 18.23
CA LEU A 896 10.17 19.89 17.12
C LEU A 896 10.22 21.37 17.52
N LEU A 897 10.00 21.65 18.81
CA LEU A 897 9.95 23.00 19.36
C LEU A 897 10.40 22.97 20.83
N ASP A 898 11.23 23.92 21.26
CA ASP A 898 11.58 24.09 22.67
C ASP A 898 10.36 24.51 23.48
N MET A 899 9.87 23.62 24.32
CA MET A 899 8.81 23.89 25.28
C MET A 899 9.32 23.82 26.72
N GLY A 900 10.62 23.87 26.99
CA GLY A 900 11.17 23.65 28.33
C GLY A 900 10.56 24.53 29.44
N HIS A 901 10.11 25.73 29.10
CA HIS A 901 9.42 26.65 30.00
C HIS A 901 7.93 26.33 30.24
N ALA A 902 7.31 25.57 29.34
CA ALA A 902 5.86 25.35 29.32
C ALA A 902 5.46 23.87 29.51
N ALA A 903 6.32 22.93 29.10
CA ALA A 903 6.06 21.50 29.19
C ALA A 903 7.34 20.64 29.25
N SER A 904 7.27 19.53 29.96
CA SER A 904 8.34 18.52 30.03
C SER A 904 7.79 17.12 29.81
N SER A 905 8.61 16.23 29.22
CA SER A 905 8.20 14.84 29.01
C SER A 905 8.62 13.97 30.18
N SER A 906 7.72 13.10 30.66
CA SER A 906 8.04 12.14 31.71
C SER A 906 7.49 10.74 31.39
N GLY A 907 8.29 9.71 31.61
CA GLY A 907 7.88 8.32 31.50
C GLY A 907 7.29 7.83 32.83
N GLN A 908 6.11 7.23 32.77
CA GLN A 908 5.41 6.62 33.91
C GLN A 908 5.46 5.09 33.81
N PRO A 909 5.81 4.37 34.89
CA PRO A 909 5.95 2.93 34.81
C PRO A 909 4.59 2.24 34.73
N VAL A 910 4.50 1.25 33.84
CA VAL A 910 3.33 0.41 33.60
C VAL A 910 3.77 -1.05 33.54
N GLY A 911 3.00 -1.95 34.16
CA GLY A 911 3.21 -3.39 34.17
C GLY A 911 1.93 -4.16 33.87
N PHE A 912 2.07 -5.33 33.26
CA PHE A 912 0.99 -6.21 32.83
C PHE A 912 1.21 -7.63 33.34
N ILE A 913 0.16 -8.25 33.87
CA ILE A 913 0.17 -9.63 34.36
C ILE A 913 -0.90 -10.44 33.63
N GLN A 914 -0.52 -11.62 33.13
CA GLN A 914 -1.49 -12.61 32.66
C GLN A 914 -2.12 -13.30 33.86
N LEU A 915 -3.44 -13.24 33.95
CA LEU A 915 -4.21 -14.00 34.92
C LEU A 915 -4.70 -15.32 34.32
N THR A 916 -4.96 -16.30 35.19
CA THR A 916 -5.79 -17.45 34.82
C THR A 916 -7.24 -17.02 34.63
N GLU A 917 -8.04 -17.85 33.96
CA GLU A 917 -9.46 -17.57 33.78
C GLU A 917 -10.22 -17.47 35.12
N GLU A 918 -9.88 -18.33 36.08
CA GLU A 918 -10.45 -18.30 37.44
C GLU A 918 -10.09 -17.00 38.18
N GLU A 919 -8.81 -16.60 38.14
CA GLU A 919 -8.33 -15.34 38.75
C GLU A 919 -9.04 -14.13 38.11
N ALA A 920 -9.16 -14.11 36.78
CA ALA A 920 -9.82 -13.03 36.06
C ALA A 920 -11.31 -12.96 36.36
N LEU A 921 -11.99 -14.10 36.49
CA LEU A 921 -13.40 -14.17 36.86
C LEU A 921 -13.64 -13.65 38.28
N GLU A 922 -12.78 -14.01 39.24
CA GLU A 922 -12.82 -13.49 40.61
C GLU A 922 -12.70 -11.96 40.63
N MET A 923 -11.76 -11.41 39.86
CA MET A 923 -11.43 -9.98 39.83
C MET A 923 -12.26 -9.15 38.84
N ARG A 924 -13.13 -9.75 38.03
CA ARG A 924 -13.87 -9.07 36.95
C ARG A 924 -14.67 -7.85 37.40
N LYS A 925 -15.17 -7.87 38.63
CA LYS A 925 -16.08 -6.85 39.18
C LYS A 925 -15.40 -5.82 40.09
N ILE A 926 -14.09 -5.87 40.29
CA ILE A 926 -13.41 -4.85 41.11
C ILE A 926 -13.55 -3.46 40.46
N PRO A 927 -13.48 -2.36 41.22
CA PRO A 927 -13.43 -1.03 40.64
C PRO A 927 -12.03 -0.71 40.09
N VAL A 928 -11.90 0.38 39.33
CA VAL A 928 -10.60 1.01 39.14
C VAL A 928 -10.15 1.58 40.48
N MET A 929 -8.94 1.25 40.91
CA MET A 929 -8.42 1.66 42.22
C MET A 929 -7.17 2.51 42.05
N ILE A 930 -7.07 3.61 42.80
CA ILE A 930 -5.85 4.45 42.87
C ILE A 930 -5.49 4.68 44.34
N ASN A 931 -4.22 4.48 44.69
CA ASN A 931 -3.63 5.02 45.91
C ASN A 931 -2.88 6.30 45.54
N MET A 932 -3.44 7.46 45.93
CA MET A 932 -2.87 8.78 45.63
C MET A 932 -1.51 9.01 46.30
N SER A 933 -1.24 8.37 47.44
CA SER A 933 0.02 8.57 48.17
C SER A 933 1.21 7.96 47.42
N SER A 934 1.03 6.75 46.87
CA SER A 934 2.04 6.11 46.02
C SER A 934 1.95 6.50 44.54
N GLY A 935 0.77 6.94 44.11
CA GLY A 935 0.39 7.16 42.72
C GLY A 935 0.01 5.87 41.98
N VAL A 936 0.06 4.69 42.61
CA VAL A 936 -0.22 3.42 41.94
C VAL A 936 -1.71 3.24 41.70
N PHE A 937 -2.06 2.74 40.52
CA PHE A 937 -3.42 2.42 40.13
C PHE A 937 -3.52 1.09 39.39
N SER A 938 -4.69 0.46 39.52
CA SER A 938 -5.04 -0.79 38.84
C SER A 938 -6.38 -0.69 38.13
N PHE A 939 -6.53 -1.53 37.11
CA PHE A 939 -7.78 -1.74 36.41
C PHE A 939 -8.33 -3.12 36.73
N PRO A 940 -9.64 -3.33 36.55
CA PRO A 940 -10.19 -4.67 36.39
C PRO A 940 -9.48 -5.41 35.24
N PRO A 941 -9.41 -6.75 35.28
CA PRO A 941 -8.87 -7.53 34.17
C PRO A 941 -9.56 -7.20 32.84
N THR A 942 -8.77 -7.01 31.79
CA THR A 942 -9.32 -6.77 30.44
C THR A 942 -10.09 -8.00 29.97
N PRO A 943 -11.36 -7.85 29.53
CA PRO A 943 -12.15 -8.96 28.99
C PRO A 943 -11.43 -9.68 27.85
N ASP A 944 -11.71 -10.97 27.70
CA ASP A 944 -11.19 -11.90 26.67
C ASP A 944 -9.68 -12.19 26.75
N THR A 945 -8.86 -11.24 27.18
CA THR A 945 -7.40 -11.38 27.33
C THR A 945 -6.97 -11.75 28.75
N ASN A 946 -7.82 -11.50 29.75
CA ASN A 946 -7.53 -11.75 31.17
C ASN A 946 -6.23 -11.07 31.65
N VAL A 947 -5.89 -9.92 31.07
CA VAL A 947 -4.68 -9.17 31.44
C VAL A 947 -5.02 -8.16 32.55
N LEU A 948 -4.28 -8.24 33.65
CA LEU A 948 -4.30 -7.24 34.71
C LEU A 948 -3.24 -6.17 34.44
N LYS A 949 -3.67 -4.90 34.42
CA LYS A 949 -2.77 -3.76 34.27
C LYS A 949 -2.59 -3.02 35.57
N LEU A 950 -1.33 -2.71 35.86
CA LEU A 950 -0.91 -1.82 36.93
C LEU A 950 -0.07 -0.66 36.37
N ALA A 951 -0.23 0.52 36.92
CA ALA A 951 0.57 1.69 36.52
C ALA A 951 0.75 2.64 37.70
N ARG A 952 1.68 3.59 37.57
CA ARG A 952 1.91 4.63 38.57
C ARG A 952 1.80 6.02 37.94
N HIS A 953 0.93 6.85 38.49
CA HIS A 953 0.78 8.28 38.17
C HIS A 953 1.59 9.10 39.17
N GLY A 954 2.86 9.35 38.84
CA GLY A 954 3.78 10.12 39.68
C GLY A 954 4.51 11.20 38.90
N TYR A 955 5.62 11.70 39.47
CA TYR A 955 6.49 12.63 38.76
C TYR A 955 7.28 11.94 37.64
N GLY A 956 7.56 10.64 37.76
CA GLY A 956 8.06 9.79 36.68
C GLY A 956 9.56 9.91 36.40
N TYR A 957 9.93 9.56 35.17
CA TYR A 957 11.32 9.47 34.70
C TYR A 957 11.57 10.39 33.50
N ALA A 958 12.62 11.18 33.54
CA ALA A 958 13.04 12.05 32.44
C ALA A 958 14.25 11.46 31.71
N THR A 959 14.31 11.70 30.41
CA THR A 959 15.50 11.49 29.59
C THR A 959 16.27 12.80 29.44
N ASP A 960 17.50 12.70 28.97
CA ASP A 960 18.32 13.84 28.58
C ASP A 960 18.60 13.77 27.08
N ILE A 961 18.10 14.75 26.33
CA ILE A 961 18.35 14.88 24.90
C ILE A 961 18.84 16.28 24.58
N THR A 962 19.88 16.38 23.75
CA THR A 962 20.35 17.65 23.22
C THR A 962 19.51 18.01 22.00
N VAL A 963 18.81 19.15 22.07
CA VAL A 963 18.06 19.72 20.96
C VAL A 963 18.74 21.02 20.55
N ASN A 964 18.96 21.19 19.25
CA ASN A 964 19.45 22.46 18.70
C ASN A 964 18.25 23.34 18.38
N VAL A 965 18.08 24.41 19.15
CA VAL A 965 16.97 25.36 19.02
C VAL A 965 17.58 26.70 18.70
N GLU A 966 17.37 27.18 17.47
CA GLU A 966 17.84 28.51 17.03
C GLU A 966 19.36 28.72 17.23
N GLY A 967 20.15 27.65 17.10
CA GLY A 967 21.60 27.69 17.24
C GLY A 967 22.12 27.47 18.67
N VAL A 968 21.23 27.36 19.66
CA VAL A 968 21.59 27.08 21.06
C VAL A 968 21.28 25.61 21.37
N GLN A 969 22.28 24.89 21.90
CA GLN A 969 22.06 23.54 22.40
C GLN A 969 21.44 23.58 23.80
N LYS A 970 20.25 22.99 23.94
CA LYS A 970 19.60 22.79 25.24
C LYS A 970 19.38 21.30 25.51
N SER A 971 19.47 20.95 26.78
CA SER A 971 19.11 19.63 27.31
C SER A 971 17.64 19.64 27.72
N LEU A 972 16.83 18.80 27.08
CA LEU A 972 15.40 18.66 27.34
C LEU A 972 15.03 17.19 27.54
N SER A 973 13.86 16.92 28.13
CA SER A 973 13.31 15.56 28.24
C SER A 973 12.33 15.27 27.11
N SER A 974 12.53 14.15 26.42
CA SER A 974 11.65 13.62 25.37
C SER A 974 11.96 12.15 25.08
N PRO A 975 10.97 11.33 24.67
CA PRO A 975 11.22 9.94 24.32
C PRO A 975 12.20 9.80 23.14
N LYS A 976 12.70 8.58 22.93
CA LYS A 976 13.46 8.26 21.71
C LYS A 976 12.58 8.48 20.46
N PHE A 977 13.20 8.98 19.40
CA PHE A 977 12.51 9.32 18.16
C PHE A 977 12.39 8.10 17.21
N GLU A 978 13.47 7.32 17.10
CA GLU A 978 13.63 6.25 16.10
C GLU A 978 12.94 4.94 16.49
N THR A 979 12.81 4.66 17.78
CA THR A 979 12.31 3.37 18.29
C THR A 979 11.21 3.56 19.31
N SER A 980 10.25 2.62 19.29
CA SER A 980 9.20 2.53 20.29
C SER A 980 9.70 1.79 21.53
N ASN A 981 9.67 2.45 22.68
CA ASN A 981 9.98 1.81 23.97
C ASN A 981 8.87 0.85 24.44
N ALA A 982 7.76 0.76 23.70
CA ALA A 982 6.71 -0.21 24.00
C ALA A 982 7.18 -1.66 23.80
N ALA A 983 8.20 -1.87 22.96
CA ALA A 983 8.71 -3.19 22.60
C ALA A 983 9.91 -3.65 23.47
N THR A 984 10.55 -2.76 24.23
CA THR A 984 11.80 -3.09 24.96
C THR A 984 11.58 -3.83 26.27
N GLY A 985 10.37 -3.79 26.84
CA GLY A 985 10.07 -4.49 28.10
C GLY A 985 10.84 -3.94 29.32
N TYR A 986 11.48 -2.77 29.17
CA TYR A 986 12.40 -2.23 30.14
C TYR A 986 11.70 -1.27 31.13
N LEU A 987 12.04 -1.44 32.40
CA LEU A 987 11.78 -0.49 33.49
C LEU A 987 13.05 -0.34 34.32
N PRO A 988 13.37 0.87 34.80
CA PRO A 988 14.37 1.05 35.84
C PRO A 988 14.03 0.25 37.11
N ASP A 989 15.04 -0.21 37.85
CA ASP A 989 14.83 -1.11 38.99
C ASP A 989 13.97 -0.48 40.10
N ASP A 990 14.17 0.81 40.37
CA ASP A 990 13.35 1.58 41.32
C ASP A 990 11.89 1.75 40.84
N ALA A 991 11.68 1.79 39.51
CA ALA A 991 10.36 1.84 38.90
C ALA A 991 9.63 0.50 39.02
N ASP A 992 10.34 -0.61 38.76
CA ASP A 992 9.82 -1.97 38.92
C ASP A 992 9.48 -2.25 40.38
N GLU A 993 10.39 -1.92 41.31
CA GLU A 993 10.17 -2.10 42.75
C GLU A 993 8.96 -1.29 43.24
N SER A 994 8.83 -0.04 42.80
CA SER A 994 7.67 0.80 43.13
C SER A 994 6.35 0.20 42.62
N LEU A 995 6.31 -0.31 41.39
CA LEU A 995 5.14 -1.00 40.86
C LEU A 995 4.84 -2.30 41.62
N ARG A 996 5.87 -3.09 41.95
CA ARG A 996 5.71 -4.33 42.74
C ARG A 996 5.20 -4.07 44.15
N LYS A 997 5.63 -2.99 44.79
CA LYS A 997 5.08 -2.57 46.09
C LYS A 997 3.58 -2.28 45.98
N GLY A 998 3.16 -1.57 44.94
CA GLY A 998 1.74 -1.33 44.66
C GLY A 998 0.97 -2.61 44.28
N LEU A 999 1.61 -3.53 43.55
CA LEU A 999 1.03 -4.83 43.22
C LEU A 999 0.77 -5.65 44.49
N ARG A 1000 1.74 -5.73 45.41
CA ARG A 1000 1.57 -6.39 46.71
C ARG A 1000 0.49 -5.72 47.56
N GLN A 1001 0.32 -4.41 47.42
CA GLN A 1001 -0.74 -3.68 48.11
C GLN A 1001 -2.13 -4.01 47.56
N PHE A 1002 -2.34 -3.99 46.24
CA PHE A 1002 -3.66 -4.25 45.67
C PHE A 1002 -4.00 -5.73 45.48
N PHE A 1003 -3.00 -6.56 45.23
CA PHE A 1003 -3.13 -7.98 44.92
C PHE A 1003 -1.99 -8.79 45.58
N PRO A 1004 -2.02 -9.00 46.92
CA PRO A 1004 -0.93 -9.64 47.66
C PRO A 1004 -0.48 -10.99 47.08
N LYS A 1005 -1.44 -11.82 46.62
CA LYS A 1005 -1.18 -13.15 46.02
C LYS A 1005 -0.40 -13.08 44.71
N LEU A 1006 -0.43 -11.94 44.01
CA LEU A 1006 0.24 -11.72 42.73
C LEU A 1006 1.57 -10.97 42.88
N GLY A 1007 1.96 -10.58 44.09
CA GLY A 1007 3.09 -9.68 44.35
C GLY A 1007 4.43 -10.05 43.68
N ASP A 1008 4.69 -11.35 43.56
CA ASP A 1008 5.92 -11.89 42.97
C ASP A 1008 5.69 -12.53 41.59
N ARG A 1009 4.48 -12.42 41.02
CA ARG A 1009 4.18 -12.90 39.66
C ARG A 1009 5.08 -12.15 38.66
N PRO A 1010 5.65 -12.83 37.65
CA PRO A 1010 6.40 -12.16 36.61
C PRO A 1010 5.48 -11.26 35.77
N TRP A 1011 6.03 -10.13 35.34
CA TRP A 1011 5.37 -9.28 34.36
C TRP A 1011 5.32 -10.01 33.02
N MET A 1012 4.14 -10.07 32.38
CA MET A 1012 4.03 -10.43 30.98
C MET A 1012 4.71 -9.37 30.11
N ASN A 1013 4.49 -8.10 30.45
CA ASN A 1013 5.12 -6.96 29.79
C ASN A 1013 5.23 -5.80 30.79
N ARG A 1014 6.15 -4.88 30.56
CA ARG A 1014 6.33 -3.65 31.34
C ARG A 1014 7.03 -2.59 30.51
N ARG A 1015 6.68 -1.32 30.70
CA ARG A 1015 7.25 -0.20 29.92
C ARG A 1015 7.06 1.14 30.62
N LEU A 1016 7.83 2.14 30.20
CA LEU A 1016 7.51 3.54 30.49
C LEU A 1016 6.49 4.08 29.47
N CYS A 1017 5.39 4.64 29.97
CA CYS A 1017 4.40 5.37 29.18
C CYS A 1017 4.64 6.87 29.29
N TRP A 1018 4.83 7.56 28.17
CA TRP A 1018 5.31 8.95 28.15
C TRP A 1018 4.19 9.98 28.19
N TYR A 1019 4.26 10.91 29.14
CA TYR A 1019 3.36 12.06 29.30
C TYR A 1019 4.02 13.37 28.87
N THR A 1020 3.21 14.41 28.75
CA THR A 1020 3.63 15.80 28.58
C THR A 1020 3.08 16.59 29.76
N ASP A 1021 3.96 16.89 30.70
CA ASP A 1021 3.64 17.51 31.97
C ASP A 1021 3.76 19.02 31.84
N THR A 1022 2.80 19.74 32.40
CA THR A 1022 2.76 21.20 32.43
C THR A 1022 2.76 21.68 33.89
N PRO A 1023 3.16 22.94 34.17
CA PRO A 1023 3.32 23.42 35.54
C PRO A 1023 2.10 23.21 36.44
N ASN A 1024 0.89 23.42 35.89
CA ASN A 1024 -0.37 23.31 36.62
C ASN A 1024 -1.17 22.05 36.26
N GLY A 1025 -0.63 21.17 35.40
CA GLY A 1025 -1.37 20.02 34.86
C GLY A 1025 -2.44 20.39 33.82
N ASP A 1026 -2.39 21.62 33.31
CA ASP A 1026 -3.30 22.13 32.29
C ASP A 1026 -2.88 21.74 30.86
N PHE A 1027 -3.86 21.63 29.96
CA PHE A 1027 -3.59 21.48 28.52
C PHE A 1027 -2.97 22.75 27.94
N ILE A 1028 -2.24 22.60 26.82
CA ILE A 1028 -1.75 23.71 26.01
C ILE A 1028 -2.50 23.67 24.69
N ILE A 1029 -3.49 24.56 24.55
CA ILE A 1029 -4.42 24.63 23.42
C ILE A 1029 -4.52 26.10 22.99
N ASP A 1030 -3.55 26.56 22.21
CA ASP A 1030 -3.45 27.97 21.81
C ASP A 1030 -2.53 28.17 20.61
N HIS A 1031 -2.62 29.34 19.97
CA HIS A 1031 -1.63 29.78 19.00
C HIS A 1031 -0.28 30.05 19.66
N HIS A 1032 0.81 29.76 18.96
CA HIS A 1032 2.14 30.07 19.48
C HIS A 1032 2.32 31.61 19.57
N PRO A 1033 2.78 32.17 20.72
CA PRO A 1033 2.76 33.61 20.95
C PRO A 1033 3.68 34.41 20.02
N THR A 1034 4.74 33.79 19.51
CA THR A 1034 5.75 34.44 18.66
C THR A 1034 5.93 33.81 17.28
N ILE A 1035 5.31 32.65 17.01
CA ILE A 1035 5.51 31.90 15.75
C ILE A 1035 4.17 31.85 15.03
N GLN A 1036 4.09 32.53 13.90
CA GLN A 1036 2.86 32.60 13.12
C GLN A 1036 2.58 31.26 12.42
N GLY A 1037 1.31 30.94 12.18
CA GLY A 1037 0.92 29.72 11.47
C GLY A 1037 1.05 28.42 12.29
N LEU A 1038 1.36 28.55 13.59
CA LEU A 1038 1.54 27.42 14.50
C LEU A 1038 0.48 27.45 15.62
N PHE A 1039 -0.23 26.35 15.78
CA PHE A 1039 -1.18 26.13 16.86
C PHE A 1039 -0.78 24.90 17.68
N MET A 1040 -0.88 24.99 19.00
CA MET A 1040 -0.52 23.93 19.91
C MET A 1040 -1.78 23.20 20.37
N ALA A 1041 -1.77 21.88 20.35
CA ALA A 1041 -2.82 21.04 20.92
C ALA A 1041 -2.16 19.86 21.66
N THR A 1042 -1.56 20.16 22.81
CA THR A 1042 -0.69 19.24 23.56
C THR A 1042 -0.85 19.43 25.08
N GLY A 1043 0.11 18.93 25.88
CA GLY A 1043 0.11 19.13 27.33
C GLY A 1043 -0.89 18.25 28.07
N GLY A 1044 -1.16 17.03 27.58
CA GLY A 1044 -2.19 16.16 28.14
C GLY A 1044 -2.00 15.71 29.60
N ALA A 1045 -0.84 16.00 30.22
CA ALA A 1045 -0.52 15.85 31.66
C ALA A 1045 -0.93 14.53 32.31
N GLY A 1046 -0.95 13.44 31.53
CA GLY A 1046 -1.35 12.10 31.98
C GLY A 1046 -2.87 11.89 32.11
N HIS A 1047 -3.69 12.85 31.72
CA HIS A 1047 -5.14 12.81 31.95
C HIS A 1047 -6.02 13.09 30.72
N GLY A 1048 -5.45 13.55 29.60
CA GLY A 1048 -6.17 13.95 28.39
C GLY A 1048 -7.06 12.89 27.71
N PHE A 1049 -6.72 11.59 27.78
CA PHE A 1049 -7.45 10.54 27.05
C PHE A 1049 -8.95 10.48 27.38
N LYS A 1050 -9.32 10.69 28.64
CA LYS A 1050 -10.72 10.52 29.07
C LYS A 1050 -11.68 11.55 28.49
N PHE A 1051 -11.14 12.62 27.90
CA PHE A 1051 -11.92 13.63 27.22
C PHE A 1051 -12.13 13.33 25.74
N LEU A 1052 -11.65 12.19 25.22
CA LEU A 1052 -11.72 11.80 23.80
C LEU A 1052 -13.06 12.15 23.12
N PRO A 1053 -14.24 11.89 23.72
CA PRO A 1053 -15.51 12.19 23.05
C PRO A 1053 -15.81 13.68 22.82
N VAL A 1054 -15.20 14.59 23.59
CA VAL A 1054 -15.48 16.04 23.56
C VAL A 1054 -14.25 16.90 23.28
N LEU A 1055 -13.03 16.34 23.39
CA LEU A 1055 -11.76 17.08 23.33
C LEU A 1055 -11.62 17.87 22.02
N GLY A 1056 -12.01 17.28 20.89
CA GLY A 1056 -11.96 17.93 19.58
C GLY A 1056 -12.75 19.24 19.52
N GLN A 1057 -13.94 19.27 20.15
CA GLN A 1057 -14.80 20.44 20.23
C GLN A 1057 -14.10 21.60 20.93
N TYR A 1058 -13.53 21.32 22.10
CA TYR A 1058 -12.78 22.29 22.89
C TYR A 1058 -11.54 22.82 22.16
N ILE A 1059 -10.80 21.94 21.47
CA ILE A 1059 -9.63 22.35 20.69
C ILE A 1059 -10.05 23.23 19.51
N ALA A 1060 -11.08 22.84 18.77
CA ALA A 1060 -11.58 23.62 17.65
C ALA A 1060 -12.18 24.96 18.08
N ASP A 1061 -12.81 25.03 19.26
CA ASP A 1061 -13.29 26.30 19.84
C ASP A 1061 -12.13 27.25 20.17
N CYS A 1062 -11.02 26.74 20.69
CA CYS A 1062 -9.82 27.54 20.92
C CYS A 1062 -9.18 27.97 19.58
N PHE A 1063 -9.05 27.06 18.62
CA PHE A 1063 -8.50 27.32 17.29
C PHE A 1063 -9.30 28.39 16.51
N GLU A 1064 -10.62 28.38 16.64
CA GLU A 1064 -11.50 29.38 16.01
C GLU A 1064 -11.71 30.63 16.88
N ASN A 1065 -11.02 30.76 18.03
CA ASN A 1065 -11.21 31.82 19.02
C ASN A 1065 -12.66 31.99 19.51
N LYS A 1066 -13.40 30.88 19.60
CA LYS A 1066 -14.80 30.81 20.10
C LYS A 1066 -14.92 30.31 21.54
N ALA A 1067 -13.85 29.73 22.09
CA ALA A 1067 -13.84 29.28 23.47
C ALA A 1067 -13.97 30.45 24.47
N PRO A 1068 -14.63 30.25 25.63
CA PRO A 1068 -14.70 31.25 26.70
C PRO A 1068 -13.32 31.78 27.08
N GLU A 1069 -13.23 33.07 27.42
CA GLU A 1069 -11.96 33.73 27.78
C GLU A 1069 -11.25 33.02 28.94
N GLU A 1070 -11.99 32.62 29.99
CA GLU A 1070 -11.45 31.88 31.12
C GLU A 1070 -10.72 30.59 30.69
N LEU A 1071 -11.31 29.87 29.73
CA LEU A 1071 -10.74 28.64 29.21
C LEU A 1071 -9.51 28.90 28.34
N ARG A 1072 -9.58 29.91 27.47
CA ARG A 1072 -8.43 30.31 26.64
C ARG A 1072 -7.27 30.79 27.50
N GLN A 1073 -7.50 31.53 28.57
CA GLN A 1073 -6.45 31.92 29.52
C GLN A 1073 -5.86 30.72 30.26
N LYS A 1074 -6.70 29.74 30.64
CA LYS A 1074 -6.24 28.52 31.32
C LYS A 1074 -5.35 27.63 30.46
N TRP A 1075 -5.64 27.52 29.16
CA TRP A 1075 -4.88 26.68 28.22
C TRP A 1075 -3.88 27.44 27.34
N ARG A 1076 -3.68 28.72 27.64
CA ARG A 1076 -2.80 29.63 26.91
C ARG A 1076 -1.37 29.12 26.88
N MET A 1077 -0.72 29.26 25.72
CA MET A 1077 0.72 29.05 25.64
C MET A 1077 1.46 30.29 26.17
N SER A 1078 2.20 30.14 27.26
CA SER A 1078 3.03 31.21 27.80
C SER A 1078 4.29 31.41 26.95
N ALA A 1079 4.68 32.68 26.76
CA ALA A 1079 5.94 33.02 26.11
C ALA A 1079 7.14 32.63 27.02
N PRO A 1080 8.31 32.31 26.45
CA PRO A 1080 9.50 32.02 27.24
C PRO A 1080 9.90 33.25 28.07
N GLN A 1081 10.08 33.10 29.39
CA GLN A 1081 10.62 34.14 30.26
C GLN A 1081 12.02 33.72 30.74
N ALA A 1082 12.90 34.69 31.02
CA ALA A 1082 14.31 34.43 31.34
C ALA A 1082 14.51 33.55 32.60
N ASP A 1083 13.51 33.43 33.48
CA ASP A 1083 13.57 32.71 34.76
C ASP A 1083 12.51 31.59 34.90
N SER A 1084 11.88 31.13 33.80
CA SER A 1084 10.70 30.24 33.85
C SER A 1084 10.93 28.73 34.00
N GLU A 1085 12.13 28.27 34.41
CA GLU A 1085 12.37 26.83 34.69
C GLU A 1085 11.82 26.41 36.06
N GLY A 1086 10.51 26.59 36.26
CA GLY A 1086 9.81 26.14 37.46
C GLY A 1086 9.56 24.62 37.47
N PRO A 1087 9.36 24.00 38.64
CA PRO A 1087 9.03 22.58 38.73
C PRO A 1087 7.68 22.30 38.06
N MET A 1088 7.59 21.18 37.31
CA MET A 1088 6.33 20.67 36.74
C MET A 1088 5.48 20.01 37.84
N ALA A 1089 5.02 20.80 38.80
CA ALA A 1089 4.32 20.34 40.00
C ALA A 1089 2.96 19.69 39.68
N GLY A 1090 2.32 20.12 38.60
CA GLY A 1090 1.02 19.62 38.16
C GLY A 1090 -0.13 20.18 39.01
N ASP A 1091 -1.27 19.49 38.96
CA ASP A 1091 -2.51 19.86 39.64
C ASP A 1091 -2.61 19.35 41.11
N GLY A 1092 -1.54 18.76 41.62
CA GLY A 1092 -1.51 18.08 42.92
C GLY A 1092 -2.06 16.66 42.91
N SER A 1093 -2.33 16.08 41.73
CA SER A 1093 -2.78 14.67 41.62
C SER A 1093 -1.65 13.64 41.65
N ARG A 1094 -0.38 14.06 41.62
CA ARG A 1094 0.79 13.18 41.53
C ARG A 1094 1.26 12.69 42.89
N GLY A 1095 1.50 11.39 42.97
CA GLY A 1095 2.02 10.71 44.17
C GLY A 1095 3.42 10.11 44.00
N GLY A 1096 4.06 9.81 45.13
CA GLY A 1096 5.36 9.14 45.22
C GLY A 1096 6.58 10.02 44.93
N PRO A 1097 7.77 9.43 44.68
CA PRO A 1097 9.04 10.16 44.57
C PRO A 1097 9.07 11.22 43.46
N PRO A 1098 9.95 12.24 43.60
CA PRO A 1098 10.13 13.32 42.62
C PRO A 1098 10.65 12.79 41.27
N LEU A 1099 10.60 13.65 40.24
CA LEU A 1099 11.04 13.32 38.89
C LEU A 1099 12.50 12.86 38.90
N ARG A 1100 12.76 11.65 38.40
CA ARG A 1100 14.12 11.10 38.31
C ARG A 1100 14.66 11.21 36.89
N LYS A 1101 15.86 11.77 36.71
CA LYS A 1101 16.58 11.68 35.44
C LYS A 1101 17.21 10.29 35.30
N LEU A 1102 17.03 9.67 34.13
CA LEU A 1102 17.63 8.39 33.81
C LEU A 1102 19.13 8.55 33.53
N SER A 1103 19.92 7.57 33.96
CA SER A 1103 21.33 7.51 33.55
C SER A 1103 21.45 7.19 32.06
N PRO A 1104 22.59 7.52 31.41
CA PRO A 1104 22.81 7.19 30.01
C PRO A 1104 22.63 5.70 29.68
N LEU A 1105 23.01 4.81 30.62
CA LEU A 1105 22.83 3.37 30.47
C LEU A 1105 21.35 2.96 30.51
N GLU A 1106 20.58 3.52 31.42
CA GLU A 1106 19.13 3.25 31.51
C GLU A 1106 18.39 3.80 30.29
N GLN A 1107 18.76 5.00 29.83
CA GLN A 1107 18.21 5.61 28.62
C GLN A 1107 18.61 4.82 27.36
N ALA A 1108 19.78 4.18 27.33
CA ALA A 1108 20.17 3.30 26.22
C ALA A 1108 19.28 2.04 26.15
N LYS A 1109 18.86 1.49 27.30
CA LYS A 1109 17.98 0.30 27.39
C LYS A 1109 16.52 0.56 27.02
N LEU A 1110 16.04 1.81 27.16
CA LEU A 1110 14.71 2.24 26.69
C LEU A 1110 14.61 2.21 25.17
#